data_AF-A0A8H8T3T3-F1
#
_entry.id   AF-A0A8H8T3T3-F1
#
_cell.length_a   1.000
_cell.length_b   1.000
_cell.length_c   1.000
_cell.angle_alpha   90.00
_cell.angle_beta   90.00
_cell.angle_gamma   90.00
#
_symmetry.space_group_name_H-M   'P 1'
#
loop_
_entity.id
_entity.type
_entity.pdbx_description
1 polymer ?
#
loop_
_entity_poly.entity_id
_entity_poly.type
_entity_poly.pdbx_seq_one_letter_code
_entity_poly.pdbx_strand_id
1 'polypeptide(L)'
;MRSTSAVVAALAACVAAAPSLKLTVTGPSVVTDVDNLTVKAIVTNTGAETVKLLKDPRTVLSDWRTNTFAIEGAAGTPAFTGIKVKYSPELALKSGDESKFAVLAPGQSFELTHDLAGVYNFTRSGAVLCWKRLPIRRLNGQLATVAAEAQSHKLKVGGSLASFKGAPKHDKSGIARRAIGYTSCSSTRQSQIATAANSANSYVSSANSYLAGISSGTTRYTTWFGTFTSSRFSTVKSHYSLIGTDATSTTYDCTCTESGTYAYVYPSSPGYVYLCGAFWNAPNTGTDSRAGTIVHEQSHFTVNGGTDDHVYGQSGAKSLAKSSPDQAIDNADNHDIAPKTTLDIRDHAALSLRGSVPFVSPLLRLARGATAVTEFAIRIVLLVHVEFTDTGLILHAVTTCEPTRESTAYCNILGITITRRAFSPPCVRVAVPSLSLTVTGPLNVTDVDNLFVRTVVTNTGSDSVKLLKDPSSVLSDWQTNSFIIKSRIGTPLFTGIRIKYSPELALKSGDESNFVILASGESFALAHSLAGVYNFTRSGAGEYNFSASNISNMIGGSLVALRHKEKPSRRAMLRRDIGYSGCSEAQKSQISTAANFANEYVANATAYLRSISTGTTRYTQWFGTFDSTRFGTVKLHFENIGTDATSSTYDCGCTQSATYAYVYQDRPGYVYLCEAFWSALDVGSDSRAGTIVHEQSHFVVNGGTDDHVYGSASARLLAQSNPDQAIDNADNHEYFVENDPVLI
;
A
#
# COMPACT_ATOMS: atom_id res chain seq x y z
N MET A 1 -92.58 -30.66 4.65
CA MET A 1 -91.78 -29.44 4.48
C MET A 1 -91.21 -29.06 5.83
N ARG A 2 -89.92 -29.34 6.09
CA ARG A 2 -89.22 -28.91 7.30
C ARG A 2 -88.04 -28.06 6.86
N SER A 3 -88.10 -26.78 7.23
CA SER A 3 -87.07 -25.77 6.96
C SER A 3 -85.86 -26.01 7.85
N THR A 4 -84.70 -26.21 7.24
CA THR A 4 -83.39 -26.13 7.90
C THR A 4 -82.78 -24.78 7.59
N SER A 5 -82.86 -23.86 8.56
CA SER A 5 -82.15 -22.59 8.56
C SER A 5 -80.67 -22.85 8.79
N ALA A 6 -79.85 -22.68 7.75
CA ALA A 6 -78.40 -22.63 7.88
C ALA A 6 -78.01 -21.22 8.32
N VAL A 7 -77.62 -21.09 9.58
CA VAL A 7 -76.96 -19.90 10.13
C VAL A 7 -75.57 -19.80 9.50
N VAL A 8 -75.41 -18.90 8.52
CA VAL A 8 -74.10 -18.51 8.00
C VAL A 8 -73.47 -17.58 9.04
N ALA A 9 -72.59 -18.14 9.87
CA ALA A 9 -71.73 -17.37 10.74
C ALA A 9 -70.76 -16.55 9.87
N ALA A 10 -71.01 -15.25 9.77
CA ALA A 10 -70.05 -14.30 9.22
C ALA A 10 -68.85 -14.23 10.18
N LEU A 11 -67.84 -15.07 9.93
CA LEU A 11 -66.49 -14.86 10.44
C LEU A 11 -65.97 -13.57 9.82
N ALA A 12 -66.19 -12.46 10.52
CA ALA A 12 -65.39 -11.26 10.34
C ALA A 12 -63.97 -11.60 10.82
N ALA A 13 -63.19 -12.22 9.93
CA ALA A 13 -61.75 -12.22 10.07
C ALA A 13 -61.34 -10.75 10.01
N CYS A 14 -61.08 -10.14 11.17
CA CYS A 14 -60.21 -8.98 11.25
C CYS A 14 -58.85 -9.45 10.74
N VAL A 15 -58.67 -9.47 9.42
CA VAL A 15 -57.35 -9.47 8.81
C VAL A 15 -56.77 -8.12 9.23
N ALA A 16 -56.02 -8.12 10.32
CA ALA A 16 -55.10 -7.03 10.61
C ALA A 16 -54.12 -7.02 9.43
N ALA A 17 -54.47 -6.27 8.39
CA ALA A 17 -53.66 -6.13 7.20
C ALA A 17 -52.34 -5.54 7.68
N ALA A 18 -51.30 -6.37 7.66
CA ALA A 18 -49.96 -5.93 8.05
C ALA A 18 -49.66 -4.63 7.29
N PRO A 19 -49.12 -3.60 7.95
CA PRO A 19 -48.81 -2.35 7.28
C PRO A 19 -47.87 -2.63 6.12
N SER A 20 -48.38 -2.46 4.90
CA SER A 20 -47.62 -2.62 3.67
C SER A 20 -46.95 -1.29 3.37
N LEU A 21 -45.64 -1.34 3.15
CA LEU A 21 -44.87 -0.20 2.67
C LEU A 21 -44.52 -0.44 1.21
N LYS A 22 -44.69 0.57 0.38
CA LYS A 22 -44.20 0.58 -1.00
C LYS A 22 -43.01 1.54 -1.08
N LEU A 23 -41.91 1.07 -1.66
CA LEU A 23 -40.73 1.88 -1.97
C LEU A 23 -40.62 2.04 -3.49
N THR A 24 -40.70 3.28 -3.95
CA THR A 24 -40.40 3.64 -5.35
C THR A 24 -39.14 4.49 -5.37
N VAL A 25 -38.16 4.07 -6.18
CA VAL A 25 -36.98 4.90 -6.47
C VAL A 25 -37.16 5.47 -7.88
N THR A 26 -36.98 6.78 -8.02
CA THR A 26 -37.03 7.48 -9.31
C THR A 26 -35.73 8.24 -9.53
N GLY A 27 -35.36 8.45 -10.78
CA GLY A 27 -34.15 9.17 -11.13
C GLY A 27 -34.01 9.30 -12.64
N PRO A 28 -32.92 9.92 -13.12
CA PRO A 28 -32.62 9.95 -14.54
C PRO A 28 -32.51 8.53 -15.11
N SER A 29 -32.88 8.35 -16.38
CA SER A 29 -32.69 7.09 -17.11
C SER A 29 -31.31 7.00 -17.78
N VAL A 30 -30.67 8.15 -17.99
CA VAL A 30 -29.28 8.29 -18.47
C VAL A 30 -28.60 9.42 -17.70
N VAL A 31 -27.37 9.19 -17.25
CA VAL A 31 -26.49 10.19 -16.64
C VAL A 31 -25.13 10.11 -17.33
N THR A 32 -24.58 11.23 -17.78
CA THR A 32 -23.28 11.29 -18.48
C THR A 32 -22.12 11.68 -17.56
N ASP A 33 -22.42 11.97 -16.30
CA ASP A 33 -21.44 12.28 -15.25
C ASP A 33 -22.04 11.97 -13.88
N VAL A 34 -21.40 11.06 -13.13
CA VAL A 34 -21.84 10.66 -11.78
C VAL A 34 -21.96 11.83 -10.82
N ASP A 35 -21.29 12.96 -11.02
CA ASP A 35 -21.46 14.17 -10.19
C ASP A 35 -22.90 14.71 -10.16
N ASN A 36 -23.69 14.37 -11.17
CA ASN A 36 -25.09 14.75 -11.33
C ASN A 36 -26.06 13.59 -10.99
N LEU A 37 -25.57 12.48 -10.45
CA LEU A 37 -26.40 11.32 -10.14
C LEU A 37 -27.15 11.50 -8.82
N THR A 38 -28.39 11.99 -8.93
CA THR A 38 -29.35 12.01 -7.82
C THR A 38 -30.52 11.07 -8.07
N VAL A 39 -31.03 10.45 -7.01
CA VAL A 39 -32.26 9.65 -7.05
C VAL A 39 -33.23 10.10 -5.97
N LYS A 40 -34.53 9.99 -6.22
CA LYS A 40 -35.57 10.24 -5.22
C LYS A 40 -36.17 8.92 -4.77
N ALA A 41 -36.08 8.66 -3.46
CA ALA A 41 -36.78 7.56 -2.81
C ALA A 41 -38.12 8.05 -2.26
N ILE A 42 -39.18 7.29 -2.55
CA ILE A 42 -40.56 7.56 -2.14
C ILE A 42 -41.05 6.35 -1.35
N VAL A 43 -41.31 6.52 -0.06
CA VAL A 43 -41.87 5.49 0.82
C VAL A 43 -43.33 5.81 1.08
N THR A 44 -44.23 4.98 0.58
CA THR A 44 -45.68 5.12 0.73
C THR A 44 -46.22 4.09 1.71
N ASN A 45 -47.06 4.53 2.65
CA ASN A 45 -47.84 3.62 3.48
C ASN A 45 -49.08 3.14 2.69
N THR A 46 -49.05 1.89 2.24
CA THR A 46 -50.17 1.25 1.52
C THR A 46 -51.10 0.45 2.45
N GLY A 47 -50.78 0.40 3.75
CA GLY A 47 -51.60 -0.23 4.78
C GLY A 47 -52.75 0.65 5.28
N ALA A 48 -53.57 0.08 6.16
CA ALA A 48 -54.73 0.76 6.76
C ALA A 48 -54.43 1.48 8.08
N GLU A 49 -53.23 1.31 8.64
CA GLU A 49 -52.81 1.91 9.91
C GLU A 49 -51.71 2.95 9.71
N THR A 50 -51.65 3.97 10.57
CA THR A 50 -50.53 4.90 10.63
C THR A 50 -49.24 4.16 11.03
N VAL A 51 -48.14 4.46 10.36
CA VAL A 51 -46.81 3.90 10.65
C VAL A 51 -45.83 4.98 11.05
N LYS A 52 -45.01 4.69 12.06
CA LYS A 52 -43.89 5.54 12.48
C LYS A 52 -42.58 4.84 12.11
N LEU A 53 -41.82 5.44 11.22
CA LEU A 53 -40.61 4.87 10.63
C LEU A 53 -39.40 5.62 11.15
N LEU A 54 -38.37 4.90 11.60
CA LEU A 54 -37.12 5.51 12.07
C LEU A 54 -36.28 5.93 10.86
N LYS A 55 -35.78 7.17 10.86
CA LYS A 55 -34.79 7.66 9.91
C LYS A 55 -33.39 7.11 10.26
N ASP A 56 -33.26 5.79 10.25
CA ASP A 56 -31.99 5.09 10.48
C ASP A 56 -31.02 5.44 9.34
N PRO A 57 -29.75 5.79 9.63
CA PRO A 57 -28.76 6.17 8.63
C PRO A 57 -28.57 5.17 7.49
N ARG A 58 -28.90 3.88 7.69
CA ARG A 58 -28.76 2.83 6.66
C ARG A 58 -30.02 2.65 5.80
N THR A 59 -30.96 3.58 5.87
CA THR A 59 -32.25 3.50 5.16
C THR A 59 -32.49 4.73 4.29
N VAL A 60 -33.36 4.59 3.29
CA VAL A 60 -33.73 5.68 2.36
C VAL A 60 -34.44 6.86 3.02
N LEU A 61 -34.79 6.75 4.30
CA LEU A 61 -35.45 7.79 5.09
C LEU A 61 -34.46 8.83 5.66
N SER A 62 -33.17 8.59 5.48
CA SER A 62 -32.07 9.39 6.01
C SER A 62 -31.24 9.99 4.87
N ASP A 63 -30.76 11.21 5.04
CA ASP A 63 -29.88 11.91 4.10
C ASP A 63 -28.38 11.60 4.32
N TRP A 64 -28.07 10.75 5.29
CA TRP A 64 -26.72 10.26 5.52
C TRP A 64 -26.17 9.50 4.31
N ARG A 65 -24.89 9.71 4.01
CA ARG A 65 -24.18 9.17 2.83
C ARG A 65 -23.66 7.74 3.07
N THR A 66 -24.51 6.88 3.61
CA THR A 66 -24.20 5.47 3.94
C THR A 66 -24.49 4.55 2.75
N ASN A 67 -24.18 3.26 2.90
CA ASN A 67 -24.49 2.25 1.89
C ASN A 67 -25.98 1.88 1.90
N THR A 68 -26.83 2.86 1.58
CA THR A 68 -28.29 2.75 1.67
C THR A 68 -28.88 1.95 0.53
N PHE A 69 -28.25 1.91 -0.65
CA PHE A 69 -28.82 1.31 -1.85
C PHE A 69 -28.08 0.03 -2.27
N ALA A 70 -28.84 -1.05 -2.48
CA ALA A 70 -28.33 -2.24 -3.14
C ALA A 70 -28.33 -2.00 -4.65
N ILE A 71 -27.15 -1.70 -5.19
CA ILE A 71 -26.94 -1.39 -6.60
C ILE A 71 -26.26 -2.58 -7.28
N GLU A 72 -26.89 -3.13 -8.31
CA GLU A 72 -26.36 -4.21 -9.14
C GLU A 72 -26.14 -3.69 -10.56
N GLY A 73 -24.98 -3.97 -11.15
CA GLY A 73 -24.71 -3.63 -12.55
C GLY A 73 -24.22 -4.80 -13.38
N ALA A 74 -24.13 -4.58 -14.69
CA ALA A 74 -23.79 -5.63 -15.65
C ALA A 74 -22.40 -6.25 -15.41
N ALA A 75 -21.44 -5.46 -14.89
CA ALA A 75 -20.09 -5.92 -14.56
C ALA A 75 -19.87 -6.12 -13.04
N GLY A 76 -20.92 -6.06 -12.22
CA GLY A 76 -20.84 -6.25 -10.77
C GLY A 76 -21.49 -5.11 -9.96
N THR A 77 -21.21 -5.05 -8.67
CA THR A 77 -21.70 -4.00 -7.76
C THR A 77 -20.68 -2.84 -7.65
N PRO A 78 -21.12 -1.57 -7.60
CA PRO A 78 -20.20 -0.45 -7.44
C PRO A 78 -19.54 -0.48 -6.07
N ALA A 79 -18.30 0.01 -5.99
CA ALA A 79 -17.60 0.12 -4.71
C ALA A 79 -18.23 1.24 -3.88
N PHE A 80 -18.53 0.97 -2.61
CA PHE A 80 -19.01 1.97 -1.67
C PHE A 80 -17.85 2.86 -1.19
N THR A 81 -18.06 4.17 -1.22
CA THR A 81 -17.06 5.21 -0.89
C THR A 81 -17.57 6.24 0.13
N GLY A 82 -18.84 6.13 0.52
CA GLY A 82 -19.46 6.98 1.53
C GLY A 82 -19.00 6.66 2.95
N ILE A 83 -19.80 7.10 3.93
CA ILE A 83 -19.46 6.99 5.35
C ILE A 83 -19.98 5.71 6.00
N LYS A 84 -19.22 5.22 6.97
CA LYS A 84 -19.65 4.22 7.97
C LYS A 84 -19.94 4.94 9.28
N VAL A 85 -20.92 4.48 10.05
CA VAL A 85 -21.50 5.27 11.15
C VAL A 85 -21.88 4.39 12.32
N LYS A 86 -21.33 4.65 13.51
CA LYS A 86 -21.86 4.08 14.76
C LYS A 86 -23.11 4.83 15.20
N TYR A 87 -24.27 4.22 15.02
CA TYR A 87 -25.58 4.78 15.38
C TYR A 87 -26.30 3.93 16.43
N SER A 88 -27.03 4.57 17.37
CA SER A 88 -27.91 3.86 18.31
C SER A 88 -29.38 4.18 18.05
N PRO A 89 -30.14 3.22 17.48
CA PRO A 89 -31.58 3.31 17.39
C PRO A 89 -32.26 3.49 18.76
N GLU A 90 -31.72 2.90 19.82
CA GLU A 90 -32.24 3.00 21.18
C GLU A 90 -32.10 4.40 21.76
N LEU A 91 -30.97 5.09 21.52
CA LEU A 91 -30.79 6.48 21.93
C LEU A 91 -31.73 7.41 21.14
N ALA A 92 -31.87 7.17 19.84
CA ALA A 92 -32.81 7.93 19.01
C ALA A 92 -34.26 7.77 19.52
N LEU A 93 -34.67 6.56 19.89
CA LEU A 93 -35.97 6.31 20.52
C LEU A 93 -36.13 7.01 21.87
N LYS A 94 -35.14 6.88 22.76
CA LYS A 94 -35.17 7.45 24.11
C LYS A 94 -35.14 8.97 24.12
N SER A 95 -34.61 9.59 23.07
CA SER A 95 -34.54 11.05 22.95
C SER A 95 -35.92 11.70 22.88
N GLY A 96 -36.95 10.97 22.42
CA GLY A 96 -38.28 11.54 22.17
C GLY A 96 -38.32 12.56 21.01
N ASP A 97 -37.22 12.71 20.27
CA ASP A 97 -37.12 13.63 19.14
C ASP A 97 -37.90 13.12 17.94
N GLU A 98 -39.08 13.71 17.70
CA GLU A 98 -39.95 13.36 16.58
C GLU A 98 -39.28 13.57 15.21
N SER A 99 -38.25 14.43 15.11
CA SER A 99 -37.53 14.66 13.84
C SER A 99 -36.80 13.40 13.33
N LYS A 100 -36.49 12.46 14.25
CA LYS A 100 -35.88 11.15 13.95
C LYS A 100 -36.84 10.17 13.29
N PHE A 101 -38.11 10.52 13.17
CA PHE A 101 -39.14 9.65 12.62
C PHE A 101 -39.84 10.28 11.42
N ALA A 102 -40.31 9.42 10.52
CA ALA A 102 -41.32 9.75 9.52
C ALA A 102 -42.63 9.08 9.94
N VAL A 103 -43.68 9.87 10.17
CA VAL A 103 -45.02 9.37 10.50
C VAL A 103 -45.88 9.44 9.25
N LEU A 104 -46.39 8.29 8.80
CA LEU A 104 -47.17 8.16 7.58
C LEU A 104 -48.55 7.60 7.89
N ALA A 105 -49.59 8.40 7.71
CA ALA A 105 -50.96 7.93 7.69
C ALA A 105 -51.21 6.99 6.49
N PRO A 106 -52.30 6.21 6.48
CA PRO A 106 -52.71 5.43 5.31
C PRO A 106 -52.73 6.27 4.02
N GLY A 107 -52.03 5.81 2.99
CA GLY A 107 -51.88 6.51 1.69
C GLY A 107 -50.83 7.62 1.66
N GLN A 108 -50.26 8.04 2.79
CA GLN A 108 -49.26 9.10 2.84
C GLN A 108 -47.88 8.59 2.38
N SER A 109 -47.09 9.50 1.78
CA SER A 109 -45.72 9.22 1.33
C SER A 109 -44.69 10.12 2.01
N PHE A 110 -43.48 9.57 2.22
CA PHE A 110 -42.27 10.31 2.55
C PHE A 110 -41.37 10.31 1.32
N GLU A 111 -40.82 11.47 0.96
CA GLU A 111 -39.90 11.61 -0.18
C GLU A 111 -38.56 12.17 0.28
N LEU A 112 -37.47 11.60 -0.21
CA LEU A 112 -36.13 12.13 -0.01
C LEU A 112 -35.29 11.95 -1.28
N THR A 113 -34.62 13.01 -1.69
CA THR A 113 -33.63 12.97 -2.78
C THR A 113 -32.25 12.68 -2.21
N HIS A 114 -31.60 11.66 -2.75
CA HIS A 114 -30.27 11.19 -2.41
C HIS A 114 -29.29 11.54 -3.52
N ASP A 115 -28.16 12.12 -3.14
CA ASP A 115 -27.02 12.33 -4.03
C ASP A 115 -26.06 11.14 -3.93
N LEU A 116 -25.87 10.42 -5.03
CA LEU A 116 -24.99 9.24 -5.06
C LEU A 116 -23.56 9.59 -5.48
N ALA A 117 -23.33 10.80 -5.97
CA ALA A 117 -22.00 11.27 -6.31
C ALA A 117 -21.09 11.20 -5.08
N GLY A 118 -19.93 10.56 -5.20
CA GLY A 118 -18.96 10.36 -4.11
C GLY A 118 -19.42 9.41 -2.99
N VAL A 119 -20.57 8.74 -3.16
CA VAL A 119 -21.06 7.68 -2.27
C VAL A 119 -20.78 6.31 -2.90
N TYR A 120 -20.91 6.20 -4.22
CA TYR A 120 -20.64 4.99 -4.99
C TYR A 120 -19.66 5.26 -6.14
N ASN A 121 -18.72 4.34 -6.35
CA ASN A 121 -17.78 4.36 -7.46
C ASN A 121 -18.14 3.25 -8.47
N PHE A 122 -18.54 3.68 -9.66
CA PHE A 122 -19.07 2.84 -10.73
C PHE A 122 -18.01 2.36 -11.72
N THR A 123 -16.74 2.76 -11.54
CA THR A 123 -15.66 2.46 -12.49
C THR A 123 -15.49 0.96 -12.73
N ARG A 124 -15.78 0.12 -11.73
CA ARG A 124 -15.71 -1.35 -11.84
C ARG A 124 -17.01 -2.02 -12.30
N SER A 125 -18.17 -1.49 -11.93
CA SER A 125 -19.48 -2.10 -12.20
C SER A 125 -20.09 -1.70 -13.54
N GLY A 126 -19.57 -0.64 -14.16
CA GLY A 126 -20.02 -0.13 -15.44
C GLY A 126 -21.35 0.63 -15.37
N ALA A 127 -21.92 0.85 -16.55
CA ALA A 127 -22.96 1.85 -16.80
C ALA A 127 -24.38 1.48 -16.35
N VAL A 128 -24.73 0.20 -16.21
CA VAL A 128 -26.15 -0.19 -16.02
C VAL A 128 -26.40 -0.47 -14.55
N LEU A 129 -27.40 0.17 -13.94
CA LEU A 129 -27.78 -0.03 -12.53
C LEU A 129 -29.19 -0.63 -12.39
N CYS A 130 -29.33 -1.61 -11.49
CA CYS A 130 -30.57 -2.20 -11.01
C CYS A 130 -30.61 -2.10 -9.47
N TRP A 131 -31.79 -1.79 -8.91
CA TRP A 131 -31.95 -1.51 -7.48
C TRP A 131 -32.71 -2.66 -6.82
N LYS A 132 -32.27 -3.10 -5.64
CA LYS A 132 -32.92 -4.17 -4.90
C LYS A 132 -33.34 -3.75 -3.49
N ARG A 133 -34.39 -4.43 -3.01
CA ARG A 133 -35.13 -4.23 -1.74
C ARG A 133 -34.28 -3.70 -0.59
N LEU A 134 -34.84 -2.75 0.16
CA LEU A 134 -34.21 -2.17 1.34
C LEU A 134 -35.05 -2.40 2.59
N PRO A 135 -34.42 -2.80 3.71
CA PRO A 135 -35.11 -2.91 4.99
C PRO A 135 -35.46 -1.51 5.53
N ILE A 136 -36.69 -1.30 5.98
CA ILE A 136 -37.12 -0.08 6.69
C ILE A 136 -37.37 -0.43 8.16
N ARG A 137 -37.04 0.45 9.09
CA ARG A 137 -37.31 0.23 10.53
C ARG A 137 -38.62 0.88 10.94
N ARG A 138 -39.61 0.07 11.33
CA ARG A 138 -40.88 0.53 11.90
C ARG A 138 -40.81 0.49 13.43
N LEU A 139 -41.42 1.48 14.07
CA LEU A 139 -41.69 1.49 15.50
C LEU A 139 -43.16 1.11 15.73
N ASN A 140 -43.40 -0.01 16.42
CA ASN A 140 -44.72 -0.41 16.90
C ASN A 140 -44.61 -0.89 18.36
N GLY A 141 -44.28 0.03 19.28
CA GLY A 141 -43.87 -0.28 20.66
C GLY A 141 -42.44 -0.82 20.79
N GLN A 142 -41.94 -1.55 19.78
CA GLN A 142 -40.55 -1.96 19.61
C GLN A 142 -40.09 -1.73 18.15
N LEU A 143 -38.77 -1.65 17.92
CA LEU A 143 -38.21 -1.56 16.57
C LEU A 143 -38.30 -2.91 15.87
N ALA A 144 -38.90 -2.92 14.69
CA ALA A 144 -38.95 -4.07 13.80
C ALA A 144 -38.54 -3.68 12.38
N THR A 145 -37.81 -4.57 11.71
CA THR A 145 -37.53 -4.42 10.28
C THR A 145 -38.76 -4.81 9.48
N VAL A 146 -39.22 -3.91 8.62
CA VAL A 146 -40.32 -4.11 7.68
C VAL A 146 -39.74 -4.09 6.26
N ALA A 147 -40.06 -5.11 5.48
CA ALA A 147 -39.72 -5.13 4.07
C ALA A 147 -40.74 -4.28 3.29
N ALA A 148 -40.26 -3.32 2.51
CA ALA A 148 -41.09 -2.61 1.55
C ALA A 148 -41.14 -3.37 0.22
N GLU A 149 -42.30 -3.36 -0.45
CA GLU A 149 -42.38 -3.74 -1.85
C GLU A 149 -41.63 -2.69 -2.68
N ALA A 150 -40.46 -3.06 -3.20
CA ALA A 150 -39.58 -2.15 -3.90
C ALA A 150 -39.76 -2.26 -5.42
N GLN A 151 -39.99 -1.14 -6.09
CA GLN A 151 -39.91 -1.02 -7.54
C GLN A 151 -38.49 -0.60 -7.93
N SER A 152 -37.84 -1.41 -8.77
CA SER A 152 -36.49 -1.11 -9.26
C SER A 152 -36.51 0.00 -10.31
N HIS A 153 -35.48 0.84 -10.30
CA HIS A 153 -35.22 1.82 -11.35
C HIS A 153 -34.08 1.31 -12.23
N LYS A 154 -34.10 1.60 -13.53
CA LYS A 154 -32.97 1.30 -14.42
C LYS A 154 -32.35 2.59 -14.92
N LEU A 155 -31.04 2.69 -14.81
CA LEU A 155 -30.26 3.85 -15.20
C LEU A 155 -29.02 3.41 -15.99
N LYS A 156 -28.67 4.16 -17.02
CA LYS A 156 -27.39 4.10 -17.73
C LYS A 156 -26.48 5.27 -17.29
N VAL A 157 -25.25 4.97 -16.89
CA VAL A 157 -24.24 5.94 -16.45
C VAL A 157 -23.08 5.91 -17.44
N GLY A 158 -22.81 7.01 -18.12
CA GLY A 158 -21.66 7.19 -19.01
C GLY A 158 -20.72 8.29 -18.51
N GLY A 159 -19.62 8.52 -19.23
CA GLY A 159 -18.63 9.55 -18.89
C GLY A 159 -17.86 9.23 -17.60
N SER A 160 -17.75 10.19 -16.68
CA SER A 160 -17.06 9.98 -15.41
C SER A 160 -17.84 9.02 -14.51
N LEU A 161 -17.22 7.87 -14.19
CA LEU A 161 -17.83 6.80 -13.38
C LEU A 161 -17.45 6.88 -11.89
N ALA A 162 -16.62 7.84 -11.51
CA ALA A 162 -16.23 8.10 -10.13
C ALA A 162 -16.38 9.59 -9.83
N SER A 163 -16.79 9.90 -8.61
CA SER A 163 -16.95 11.26 -8.12
C SER A 163 -16.24 11.40 -6.78
N PHE A 164 -15.61 12.55 -6.55
CA PHE A 164 -15.03 12.94 -5.26
C PHE A 164 -15.92 13.96 -4.53
N LYS A 165 -17.15 14.16 -5.01
CA LYS A 165 -18.08 15.12 -4.41
C LYS A 165 -18.33 14.77 -2.95
N GLY A 166 -18.12 15.76 -2.08
CA GLY A 166 -18.25 15.61 -0.64
C GLY A 166 -17.31 14.59 0.01
N ALA A 167 -16.25 14.13 -0.68
CA ALA A 167 -15.13 13.49 -0.01
C ALA A 167 -14.47 14.51 0.94
N PRO A 168 -13.99 14.08 2.11
CA PRO A 168 -13.43 15.01 3.07
C PRO A 168 -12.13 15.62 2.53
N LYS A 169 -12.01 16.94 2.62
CA LYS A 169 -10.80 17.69 2.26
C LYS A 169 -9.83 17.68 3.43
N HIS A 170 -9.24 16.52 3.71
CA HIS A 170 -8.17 16.43 4.70
C HIS A 170 -6.86 16.90 4.08
N ASP A 171 -6.14 17.80 4.75
CA ASP A 171 -4.77 18.11 4.36
C ASP A 171 -3.97 16.81 4.31
N LYS A 172 -3.31 16.56 3.17
CA LYS A 172 -2.34 15.47 3.00
C LYS A 172 -1.05 15.79 3.77
N SER A 173 -1.14 16.38 4.96
CA SER A 173 -0.02 16.55 5.88
C SER A 173 0.34 15.18 6.44
N GLY A 174 1.15 14.43 5.70
CA GLY A 174 1.83 13.22 6.16
C GLY A 174 2.88 13.58 7.19
N ILE A 175 2.44 14.04 8.36
CA ILE A 175 3.15 13.83 9.60
C ILE A 175 2.41 12.65 10.23
N ALA A 176 3.11 11.55 10.53
CA ALA A 176 2.59 10.62 11.52
C ALA A 176 2.35 11.44 12.79
N ARG A 177 1.10 11.86 13.05
CA ARG A 177 0.82 12.49 14.33
C ARG A 177 1.09 11.41 15.37
N ARG A 178 2.19 11.56 16.12
CA ARG A 178 2.45 10.79 17.35
C ARG A 178 1.49 11.16 18.48
N ALA A 179 0.54 12.04 18.17
CA ALA A 179 -0.37 12.66 19.08
C ALA A 179 -1.75 12.71 18.43
N ILE A 180 -2.75 12.83 19.28
CA ILE A 180 -4.13 12.94 18.87
C ILE A 180 -4.33 14.26 18.12
N GLY A 181 -4.99 14.19 16.98
CA GLY A 181 -5.46 15.35 16.25
C GLY A 181 -6.81 15.83 16.74
N TYR A 182 -7.06 17.14 16.67
CA TYR A 182 -8.35 17.71 17.03
C TYR A 182 -8.81 18.71 15.98
N THR A 183 -10.06 18.57 15.52
CA THR A 183 -10.73 19.56 14.68
C THR A 183 -11.95 20.08 15.42
N SER A 184 -12.01 21.40 15.66
CA SER A 184 -13.14 22.06 16.32
C SER A 184 -13.52 21.50 17.71
N CYS A 185 -12.54 20.96 18.45
CA CYS A 185 -12.76 20.38 19.78
C CYS A 185 -12.37 21.37 20.89
N SER A 186 -13.27 21.58 21.87
CA SER A 186 -12.95 22.30 23.10
C SER A 186 -11.92 21.55 23.95
N SER A 187 -11.23 22.24 24.87
CA SER A 187 -10.25 21.61 25.78
C SER A 187 -10.83 20.43 26.56
N THR A 188 -12.06 20.53 27.04
CA THR A 188 -12.77 19.41 27.69
C THR A 188 -12.93 18.21 26.77
N ARG A 189 -13.36 18.45 25.52
CA ARG A 189 -13.51 17.38 24.52
C ARG A 189 -12.15 16.77 24.18
N GLN A 190 -11.09 17.57 24.07
CA GLN A 190 -9.74 17.07 23.82
C GLN A 190 -9.26 16.12 24.92
N SER A 191 -9.46 16.49 26.20
CA SER A 191 -9.12 15.62 27.33
C SER A 191 -9.93 14.33 27.33
N GLN A 192 -11.24 14.43 27.08
CA GLN A 192 -12.13 13.27 26.99
C GLN A 192 -11.71 12.30 25.87
N ILE A 193 -11.36 12.82 24.70
CA ILE A 193 -10.85 12.05 23.57
C ILE A 193 -9.51 11.39 23.95
N ALA A 194 -8.59 12.12 24.58
CA ALA A 194 -7.29 11.56 24.97
C ALA A 194 -7.44 10.38 25.93
N THR A 195 -8.33 10.47 26.91
CA THR A 195 -8.65 9.35 27.81
C THR A 195 -9.26 8.17 27.05
N ALA A 196 -10.22 8.45 26.16
CA ALA A 196 -10.90 7.42 25.37
C ALA A 196 -9.95 6.70 24.41
N ALA A 197 -9.07 7.44 23.72
CA ALA A 197 -8.09 6.88 22.79
C ALA A 197 -7.08 5.94 23.48
N ASN A 198 -6.56 6.33 24.64
CA ASN A 198 -5.69 5.45 25.43
C ASN A 198 -6.43 4.18 25.91
N SER A 199 -7.70 4.33 26.28
CA SER A 199 -8.55 3.20 26.69
C SER A 199 -8.86 2.28 25.51
N ALA A 200 -9.07 2.83 24.30
CA ALA A 200 -9.28 2.09 23.07
C ALA A 200 -8.03 1.27 22.68
N ASN A 201 -6.83 1.87 22.75
CA ASN A 201 -5.58 1.12 22.56
C ASN A 201 -5.43 -0.01 23.58
N SER A 202 -5.86 0.21 24.82
CA SER A 202 -5.86 -0.85 25.85
C SER A 202 -6.86 -1.97 25.50
N TYR A 203 -8.00 -1.66 24.90
CA TYR A 203 -8.97 -2.65 24.42
C TYR A 203 -8.39 -3.50 23.30
N VAL A 204 -7.78 -2.86 22.30
CA VAL A 204 -7.14 -3.52 21.16
C VAL A 204 -5.97 -4.40 21.62
N SER A 205 -5.10 -3.89 22.49
CA SER A 205 -4.02 -4.67 23.09
C SER A 205 -4.55 -5.89 23.84
N SER A 206 -5.61 -5.73 24.64
CA SER A 206 -6.23 -6.83 25.38
C SER A 206 -6.88 -7.87 24.46
N ALA A 207 -7.48 -7.42 23.36
CA ALA A 207 -8.06 -8.30 22.33
C ALA A 207 -6.95 -9.09 21.63
N ASN A 208 -5.85 -8.45 21.23
CA ASN A 208 -4.70 -9.10 20.63
C ASN A 208 -4.06 -10.15 21.55
N SER A 209 -3.87 -9.83 22.84
CA SER A 209 -3.37 -10.80 23.82
C SER A 209 -4.31 -12.00 24.00
N TYR A 210 -5.62 -11.75 24.07
CA TYR A 210 -6.62 -12.81 24.15
C TYR A 210 -6.63 -13.70 22.90
N LEU A 211 -6.62 -13.10 21.70
CA LEU A 211 -6.62 -13.84 20.43
C LEU A 211 -5.34 -14.64 20.26
N ALA A 212 -4.18 -14.12 20.69
CA ALA A 212 -2.93 -14.87 20.66
C ALA A 212 -2.95 -16.12 21.58
N GLY A 213 -3.74 -16.10 22.64
CA GLY A 213 -3.83 -17.18 23.64
C GLY A 213 -4.87 -18.26 23.36
N ILE A 214 -5.68 -18.14 22.31
CA ILE A 214 -6.70 -19.14 21.96
C ILE A 214 -6.34 -19.88 20.67
N SER A 215 -6.63 -21.18 20.65
CA SER A 215 -6.48 -22.05 19.47
C SER A 215 -7.80 -22.71 19.05
N SER A 216 -8.89 -22.43 19.77
CA SER A 216 -10.22 -22.96 19.53
C SER A 216 -11.31 -21.97 19.99
N GLY A 217 -12.57 -22.28 19.66
CA GLY A 217 -13.72 -21.44 20.02
C GLY A 217 -13.95 -21.39 21.52
N THR A 218 -13.60 -20.26 22.15
CA THR A 218 -13.96 -19.98 23.55
C THR A 218 -15.29 -19.22 23.61
N THR A 219 -15.95 -19.21 24.77
CA THR A 219 -17.22 -18.49 24.97
C THR A 219 -17.15 -17.03 24.53
N ARG A 220 -16.04 -16.33 24.81
CA ARG A 220 -15.88 -14.93 24.40
C ARG A 220 -15.82 -14.81 22.87
N TYR A 221 -15.07 -15.66 22.19
CA TYR A 221 -14.97 -15.64 20.73
C TYR A 221 -16.33 -15.96 20.10
N THR A 222 -16.96 -17.06 20.51
CA THR A 222 -18.21 -17.53 19.89
C THR A 222 -19.40 -16.62 20.18
N THR A 223 -19.39 -15.87 21.29
CA THR A 223 -20.42 -14.86 21.60
C THR A 223 -20.43 -13.72 20.58
N TRP A 224 -19.25 -13.31 20.09
CA TRP A 224 -19.10 -12.13 19.25
C TRP A 224 -18.78 -12.45 17.79
N PHE A 225 -18.22 -13.61 17.47
CA PHE A 225 -17.81 -13.95 16.11
C PHE A 225 -18.40 -15.28 15.62
N GLY A 226 -19.22 -15.94 16.45
CA GLY A 226 -19.90 -17.17 16.08
C GLY A 226 -18.97 -18.39 16.04
N THR A 227 -19.36 -19.40 15.28
CA THR A 227 -18.63 -20.68 15.18
C THR A 227 -17.18 -20.46 14.77
N PHE A 228 -16.25 -20.97 15.57
CA PHE A 228 -14.81 -20.85 15.32
C PHE A 228 -14.38 -21.66 14.10
N THR A 229 -13.65 -21.01 13.20
CA THR A 229 -12.84 -21.64 12.16
C THR A 229 -11.52 -20.89 12.06
N SER A 230 -10.46 -21.56 11.60
CA SER A 230 -9.14 -20.94 11.48
C SER A 230 -9.13 -19.70 10.57
N SER A 231 -9.93 -19.70 9.49
CA SER A 231 -10.05 -18.57 8.57
C SER A 231 -10.72 -17.35 9.22
N ARG A 232 -11.87 -17.54 9.87
CA ARG A 232 -12.55 -16.44 10.58
C ARG A 232 -11.71 -15.90 11.72
N PHE A 233 -11.08 -16.78 12.48
CA PHE A 233 -10.19 -16.40 13.57
C PHE A 233 -8.99 -15.59 13.07
N SER A 234 -8.37 -16.00 11.95
CA SER A 234 -7.27 -15.26 11.34
C SER A 234 -7.71 -13.87 10.86
N THR A 235 -8.94 -13.75 10.35
CA THR A 235 -9.53 -12.47 9.92
C THR A 235 -9.70 -11.53 11.11
N VAL A 236 -10.37 -11.97 12.19
CA VAL A 236 -10.55 -11.18 13.42
C VAL A 236 -9.19 -10.79 14.03
N LYS A 237 -8.22 -11.72 14.06
CA LYS A 237 -6.87 -11.45 14.56
C LYS A 237 -6.14 -10.42 13.71
N SER A 238 -6.30 -10.47 12.38
CA SER A 238 -5.78 -9.46 11.48
C SER A 238 -6.39 -8.08 11.76
N HIS A 239 -7.70 -8.00 11.99
CA HIS A 239 -8.37 -6.73 12.25
C HIS A 239 -7.82 -6.02 13.49
N TYR A 240 -7.79 -6.69 14.64
CA TYR A 240 -7.24 -6.09 15.87
C TYR A 240 -5.73 -5.82 15.78
N SER A 241 -4.98 -6.63 15.04
CA SER A 241 -3.55 -6.39 14.82
C SER A 241 -3.32 -5.10 14.03
N LEU A 242 -4.08 -4.90 12.95
CA LEU A 242 -3.96 -3.73 12.09
C LEU A 242 -4.47 -2.45 12.76
N ILE A 243 -5.55 -2.51 13.55
CA ILE A 243 -6.01 -1.37 14.38
C ILE A 243 -4.89 -0.91 15.34
N GLY A 244 -4.13 -1.84 15.90
CA GLY A 244 -2.91 -1.57 16.66
C GLY A 244 -3.06 -0.48 17.74
N THR A 245 -2.41 0.66 17.51
CA THR A 245 -2.43 1.82 18.43
C THR A 245 -3.02 3.09 17.79
N ASP A 246 -3.79 2.92 16.71
CA ASP A 246 -4.27 4.01 15.87
C ASP A 246 -5.10 5.06 16.61
N ALA A 247 -5.76 4.68 17.71
CA ALA A 247 -6.61 5.59 18.46
C ALA A 247 -5.85 6.84 18.94
N THR A 248 -4.58 6.71 19.32
CA THR A 248 -3.73 7.83 19.79
C THR A 248 -3.00 8.57 18.68
N SER A 249 -3.13 8.12 17.43
CA SER A 249 -2.57 8.77 16.23
C SER A 249 -3.66 9.28 15.27
N THR A 250 -4.92 9.22 15.70
CA THR A 250 -6.10 9.62 14.94
C THR A 250 -6.45 11.10 15.19
N THR A 251 -6.99 11.74 14.16
CA THR A 251 -7.62 13.06 14.25
C THR A 251 -9.10 12.91 14.51
N TYR A 252 -9.57 13.55 15.59
CA TYR A 252 -10.97 13.55 15.96
C TYR A 252 -11.59 14.90 15.65
N ASP A 253 -12.65 14.88 14.88
CA ASP A 253 -13.45 16.03 14.52
C ASP A 253 -14.68 16.13 15.43
N CYS A 254 -14.88 17.28 16.06
CA CYS A 254 -15.95 17.50 17.04
C CYS A 254 -17.13 18.33 16.48
N THR A 255 -17.25 18.47 15.15
CA THR A 255 -18.29 19.28 14.51
C THR A 255 -19.66 18.59 14.46
N CYS A 256 -19.71 17.26 14.52
CA CYS A 256 -20.97 16.53 14.52
C CYS A 256 -21.73 16.69 15.86
N THR A 257 -23.03 17.00 15.78
CA THR A 257 -23.88 17.23 16.96
C THR A 257 -25.03 16.24 17.11
N GLU A 258 -25.08 15.22 16.26
CA GLU A 258 -26.21 14.29 16.15
C GLU A 258 -26.35 13.42 17.40
N SER A 259 -27.46 13.57 18.13
CA SER A 259 -27.66 13.02 19.48
C SER A 259 -27.82 11.50 19.54
N GLY A 260 -28.30 10.87 18.45
CA GLY A 260 -28.42 9.42 18.31
C GLY A 260 -27.20 8.74 17.69
N THR A 261 -26.20 9.51 17.27
CA THR A 261 -25.01 9.03 16.57
C THR A 261 -23.79 9.18 17.47
N TYR A 262 -22.95 8.14 17.52
CA TYR A 262 -21.71 8.15 18.28
C TYR A 262 -20.59 8.77 17.44
N ALA A 263 -20.34 8.22 16.27
CA ALA A 263 -19.31 8.70 15.37
C ALA A 263 -19.56 8.22 13.93
N TYR A 264 -18.74 8.70 13.01
CA TYR A 264 -18.65 8.17 11.65
C TYR A 264 -17.24 8.35 11.08
N VAL A 265 -16.91 7.58 10.04
CA VAL A 265 -15.67 7.68 9.26
C VAL A 265 -15.91 7.54 7.77
N TYR A 266 -14.94 7.99 6.98
CA TYR A 266 -14.77 7.56 5.60
C TYR A 266 -13.75 6.41 5.57
N PRO A 267 -14.11 5.18 5.16
CA PRO A 267 -13.21 4.02 5.17
C PRO A 267 -11.88 4.22 4.45
N SER A 268 -11.88 5.04 3.39
CA SER A 268 -10.71 5.38 2.56
C SER A 268 -9.84 6.51 3.13
N SER A 269 -10.22 7.10 4.27
CA SER A 269 -9.50 8.20 4.93
C SER A 269 -9.00 7.77 6.32
N PRO A 270 -8.04 6.83 6.40
CA PRO A 270 -7.56 6.31 7.67
C PRO A 270 -7.03 7.40 8.59
N GLY A 271 -7.37 7.31 9.86
CA GLY A 271 -6.92 8.23 10.91
C GLY A 271 -7.76 9.50 11.06
N TYR A 272 -8.98 9.54 10.53
CA TYR A 272 -9.94 10.63 10.75
C TYR A 272 -11.29 10.09 11.23
N VAL A 273 -11.73 10.51 12.43
CA VAL A 273 -12.98 10.09 13.06
C VAL A 273 -13.82 11.32 13.43
N TYR A 274 -15.09 11.32 13.06
CA TYR A 274 -16.02 12.41 13.37
C TYR A 274 -16.90 12.02 14.54
N LEU A 275 -16.77 12.72 15.67
CA LEU A 275 -17.45 12.40 16.92
C LEU A 275 -18.75 13.21 17.05
N CYS A 276 -19.85 12.51 17.29
CA CYS A 276 -21.20 13.03 17.33
C CYS A 276 -21.75 13.15 18.76
N GLY A 277 -23.03 13.53 18.90
CA GLY A 277 -23.67 13.84 20.17
C GLY A 277 -23.68 12.68 21.18
N ALA A 278 -23.93 11.44 20.73
CA ALA A 278 -24.01 10.29 21.64
C ALA A 278 -22.66 9.95 22.28
N PHE A 279 -21.54 10.17 21.57
CA PHE A 279 -20.19 9.88 22.08
C PHE A 279 -19.89 10.65 23.38
N TRP A 280 -20.32 11.91 23.46
CA TRP A 280 -20.03 12.76 24.62
C TRP A 280 -20.77 12.32 25.89
N ASN A 281 -21.92 11.66 25.73
CA ASN A 281 -22.74 11.16 26.84
C ASN A 281 -22.36 9.72 27.25
N ALA A 282 -21.50 9.06 26.49
CA ALA A 282 -21.08 7.70 26.74
C ALA A 282 -20.02 7.59 27.85
N PRO A 283 -20.02 6.49 28.64
CA PRO A 283 -18.95 6.24 29.58
C PRO A 283 -17.60 6.11 28.85
N ASN A 284 -16.48 6.34 29.54
CA ASN A 284 -15.16 6.20 28.90
C ASN A 284 -14.88 4.76 28.44
N THR A 285 -15.27 3.78 29.28
CA THR A 285 -15.08 2.35 29.08
C THR A 285 -16.40 1.60 29.37
N GLY A 286 -16.50 0.35 28.93
CA GLY A 286 -17.68 -0.50 29.07
C GLY A 286 -18.50 -0.58 27.79
N THR A 287 -19.74 -1.05 27.92
CA THR A 287 -20.69 -1.18 26.81
C THR A 287 -20.98 0.19 26.17
N ASP A 288 -20.95 0.26 24.84
CA ASP A 288 -21.20 1.46 24.04
C ASP A 288 -20.43 2.69 24.55
N SER A 289 -19.17 2.45 24.94
CA SER A 289 -18.31 3.47 25.52
C SER A 289 -17.62 4.31 24.46
N ARG A 290 -17.00 5.41 24.89
CA ARG A 290 -16.12 6.22 24.04
C ARG A 290 -14.93 5.42 23.51
N ALA A 291 -14.29 4.61 24.37
CA ALA A 291 -13.21 3.73 23.95
C ALA A 291 -13.68 2.70 22.91
N GLY A 292 -14.83 2.08 23.18
CA GLY A 292 -15.47 1.12 22.29
C GLY A 292 -15.84 1.70 20.92
N THR A 293 -16.44 2.89 20.94
CA THR A 293 -16.74 3.68 19.74
C THR A 293 -15.49 3.92 18.91
N ILE A 294 -14.38 4.29 19.53
CA ILE A 294 -13.14 4.49 18.77
C ILE A 294 -12.71 3.18 18.12
N VAL A 295 -12.72 2.05 18.81
CA VAL A 295 -12.36 0.74 18.21
C VAL A 295 -13.29 0.39 17.04
N HIS A 296 -14.60 0.61 17.20
CA HIS A 296 -15.58 0.44 16.14
C HIS A 296 -15.20 1.24 14.88
N GLU A 297 -14.98 2.54 15.02
CA GLU A 297 -14.64 3.42 13.90
C GLU A 297 -13.29 3.08 13.27
N GLN A 298 -12.30 2.67 14.08
CA GLN A 298 -11.00 2.22 13.56
C GLN A 298 -11.11 0.96 12.71
N SER A 299 -12.08 0.08 12.99
CA SER A 299 -12.26 -1.17 12.25
C SER A 299 -12.78 -0.95 10.82
N HIS A 300 -13.51 0.14 10.58
CA HIS A 300 -14.04 0.51 9.26
C HIS A 300 -12.95 0.94 8.27
N PHE A 301 -11.77 1.37 8.72
CA PHE A 301 -10.71 1.77 7.81
C PHE A 301 -10.26 0.58 6.97
N THR A 302 -10.13 0.76 5.66
CA THR A 302 -9.77 -0.33 4.73
C THR A 302 -8.40 -0.93 5.01
N VAL A 303 -7.51 -0.16 5.66
CA VAL A 303 -6.19 -0.61 6.10
C VAL A 303 -6.23 -1.48 7.37
N ASN A 304 -7.34 -1.46 8.12
CA ASN A 304 -7.50 -2.14 9.41
C ASN A 304 -8.37 -3.39 9.31
N GLY A 305 -9.42 -3.35 8.52
CA GLY A 305 -10.31 -4.50 8.32
C GLY A 305 -11.43 -4.20 7.32
N GLY A 306 -11.78 -2.92 7.17
CA GLY A 306 -12.81 -2.50 6.22
C GLY A 306 -14.20 -3.01 6.61
N THR A 307 -14.46 -3.19 7.91
CA THR A 307 -15.74 -3.71 8.43
C THR A 307 -16.92 -2.87 7.97
N ASP A 308 -18.10 -3.48 7.92
CA ASP A 308 -19.39 -2.85 7.64
C ASP A 308 -20.25 -2.68 8.92
N ASP A 309 -21.40 -2.01 8.76
CA ASP A 309 -22.44 -1.76 9.75
C ASP A 309 -23.67 -2.64 9.52
N HIS A 310 -23.48 -3.96 9.50
CA HIS A 310 -24.54 -4.94 9.31
C HIS A 310 -25.65 -4.80 10.37
N VAL A 311 -25.25 -4.66 11.64
CA VAL A 311 -26.17 -4.48 12.78
C VAL A 311 -25.57 -3.55 13.82
N TYR A 312 -26.44 -2.82 14.54
CA TYR A 312 -26.06 -2.00 15.69
C TYR A 312 -26.49 -2.65 17.01
N GLY A 313 -25.69 -2.41 18.04
CA GLY A 313 -25.93 -2.81 19.42
C GLY A 313 -25.54 -4.25 19.73
N GLN A 314 -25.20 -4.53 21.00
CA GLN A 314 -24.72 -5.84 21.43
C GLN A 314 -25.70 -6.99 21.16
N SER A 315 -27.00 -6.76 21.30
CA SER A 315 -28.02 -7.78 21.02
C SER A 315 -28.07 -8.14 19.54
N GLY A 316 -27.94 -7.14 18.66
CA GLY A 316 -27.80 -7.34 17.22
C GLY A 316 -26.52 -8.10 16.89
N ALA A 317 -25.38 -7.66 17.40
CA ALA A 317 -24.06 -8.26 17.19
C ALA A 317 -24.01 -9.75 17.61
N LYS A 318 -24.55 -10.09 18.80
CA LYS A 318 -24.64 -11.47 19.30
C LYS A 318 -25.59 -12.32 18.45
N SER A 319 -26.69 -11.74 17.97
CA SER A 319 -27.62 -12.45 17.10
C SER A 319 -26.98 -12.73 15.74
N LEU A 320 -26.27 -11.74 15.19
CA LEU A 320 -25.51 -11.87 13.94
C LEU A 320 -24.42 -12.93 14.05
N ALA A 321 -23.69 -12.98 15.17
CA ALA A 321 -22.70 -14.03 15.44
C ALA A 321 -23.32 -15.45 15.42
N LYS A 322 -24.57 -15.60 15.86
CA LYS A 322 -25.28 -16.88 15.82
C LYS A 322 -25.82 -17.23 14.43
N SER A 323 -26.38 -16.25 13.72
CA SER A 323 -27.10 -16.47 12.46
C SER A 323 -26.22 -16.38 11.21
N SER A 324 -25.17 -15.55 11.24
CA SER A 324 -24.26 -15.29 10.13
C SER A 324 -22.85 -14.91 10.63
N PRO A 325 -22.04 -15.91 11.06
CA PRO A 325 -20.67 -15.67 11.55
C PRO A 325 -19.77 -14.90 10.58
N ASP A 326 -19.97 -15.07 9.27
CA ASP A 326 -19.18 -14.38 8.25
C ASP A 326 -19.50 -12.88 8.20
N GLN A 327 -20.76 -12.48 8.41
CA GLN A 327 -21.11 -11.07 8.60
C GLN A 327 -20.67 -10.56 9.98
N ALA A 328 -20.64 -11.41 11.00
CA ALA A 328 -20.22 -11.01 12.34
C ALA A 328 -18.74 -10.63 12.41
N ILE A 329 -17.86 -11.35 11.69
CA ILE A 329 -16.43 -10.97 11.59
C ILE A 329 -16.20 -9.75 10.69
N ASP A 330 -17.22 -9.30 9.99
CA ASP A 330 -17.22 -8.11 9.13
C ASP A 330 -18.06 -6.96 9.75
N ASN A 331 -18.63 -7.12 10.94
CA ASN A 331 -19.45 -6.09 11.58
C ASN A 331 -18.63 -5.29 12.60
N ALA A 332 -18.59 -3.97 12.50
CA ALA A 332 -17.80 -3.11 13.39
C ALA A 332 -18.23 -3.21 14.86
N ASP A 333 -19.53 -3.30 15.14
CA ASP A 333 -20.04 -3.48 16.51
C ASP A 333 -19.67 -4.84 17.14
N ASN A 334 -19.32 -5.84 16.34
CA ASN A 334 -18.75 -7.09 16.84
C ASN A 334 -17.27 -6.93 17.24
N HIS A 335 -16.60 -5.85 16.81
CA HIS A 335 -15.22 -5.50 17.21
C HIS A 335 -15.18 -4.50 18.38
N ASP A 336 -16.31 -3.89 18.75
CA ASP A 336 -16.47 -3.07 19.95
C ASP A 336 -16.59 -3.94 21.23
N ILE A 337 -15.57 -4.78 21.47
CA ILE A 337 -15.57 -5.70 22.62
C ILE A 337 -14.71 -5.12 23.74
N ALA A 338 -15.36 -4.50 24.72
CA ALA A 338 -14.71 -4.16 25.99
C ALA A 338 -14.09 -5.43 26.64
N PRO A 339 -12.85 -5.40 27.15
CA PRO A 339 -12.33 -6.43 28.04
C PRO A 339 -13.23 -6.55 29.25
N LYS A 340 -13.61 -7.78 29.64
CA LYS A 340 -14.20 -8.02 30.96
C LYS A 340 -13.19 -7.59 32.02
N THR A 341 -13.30 -6.37 32.51
CA THR A 341 -12.68 -5.90 33.75
C THR A 341 -13.76 -5.49 34.73
N THR A 342 -14.60 -6.46 35.07
CA THR A 342 -15.23 -6.62 36.38
C THR A 342 -15.82 -8.02 36.40
N LEU A 343 -15.48 -8.79 37.42
CA LEU A 343 -16.28 -9.96 37.77
C LEU A 343 -17.72 -9.50 37.94
N ASP A 344 -18.63 -10.04 37.13
CA ASP A 344 -20.01 -10.21 37.59
C ASP A 344 -19.99 -11.51 38.40
N ILE A 345 -19.86 -11.40 39.73
CA ILE A 345 -19.82 -12.53 40.69
C ILE A 345 -21.25 -13.04 40.90
N ARG A 346 -21.87 -13.50 39.82
CA ARG A 346 -23.15 -14.19 39.86
C ARG A 346 -23.12 -15.27 38.79
N ASP A 347 -22.43 -16.35 39.13
CA ASP A 347 -22.76 -17.75 38.76
C ASP A 347 -21.51 -18.64 38.97
N HIS A 348 -21.54 -19.41 40.07
CA HIS A 348 -20.98 -20.76 40.32
C HIS A 348 -19.71 -21.26 39.58
N ALA A 349 -18.79 -22.05 40.14
CA ALA A 349 -18.63 -22.75 41.41
C ALA A 349 -17.17 -23.25 41.51
N ALA A 350 -16.77 -23.63 42.73
CA ALA A 350 -15.45 -24.08 43.14
C ALA A 350 -14.81 -25.18 42.27
N LEU A 351 -13.51 -25.08 42.02
CA LEU A 351 -12.63 -26.24 41.95
C LEU A 351 -11.22 -25.88 42.47
N SER A 352 -10.87 -26.51 43.59
CA SER A 352 -9.56 -26.55 44.24
C SER A 352 -8.51 -27.20 43.33
N LEU A 353 -7.26 -26.74 43.39
CA LEU A 353 -6.09 -27.61 43.22
C LEU A 353 -4.86 -27.02 43.95
N ARG A 354 -4.41 -27.76 44.96
CA ARG A 354 -3.14 -27.61 45.69
C ARG A 354 -1.98 -28.12 44.85
N GLY A 355 -0.78 -27.57 45.05
CA GLY A 355 0.48 -28.24 44.66
C GLY A 355 1.71 -27.34 44.61
N SER A 356 2.33 -27.08 45.77
CA SER A 356 3.74 -26.68 45.93
C SER A 356 4.62 -27.94 45.79
N VAL A 357 5.91 -27.98 45.36
CA VAL A 357 7.18 -27.45 45.93
C VAL A 357 8.37 -27.76 44.92
N PRO A 358 9.69 -27.54 45.16
CA PRO A 358 10.50 -26.41 44.69
C PRO A 358 11.80 -26.71 43.88
N PHE A 359 12.46 -25.61 43.49
CA PHE A 359 13.90 -25.37 43.22
C PHE A 359 14.96 -26.36 43.74
N VAL A 360 15.95 -26.69 42.89
CA VAL A 360 17.38 -26.85 43.24
C VAL A 360 18.29 -26.48 42.04
N SER A 361 19.27 -25.63 42.28
CA SER A 361 20.56 -25.46 41.54
C SER A 361 21.67 -25.99 42.48
N PRO A 362 22.88 -26.45 42.05
CA PRO A 362 23.91 -25.50 41.57
C PRO A 362 25.11 -26.03 40.70
N LEU A 363 25.87 -25.06 40.15
CA LEU A 363 27.35 -24.99 39.97
C LEU A 363 28.15 -26.07 39.20
N LEU A 364 28.89 -25.63 38.16
CA LEU A 364 30.33 -25.92 38.03
C LEU A 364 31.08 -24.87 37.17
N ARG A 365 32.30 -24.54 37.59
CA ARG A 365 33.20 -23.48 37.09
C ARG A 365 34.45 -24.12 36.46
N LEU A 366 34.96 -23.51 35.38
CA LEU A 366 36.36 -23.32 34.95
C LEU A 366 37.36 -24.51 34.90
N ALA A 367 37.97 -24.68 33.72
CA ALA A 367 39.40 -25.02 33.60
C ALA A 367 40.03 -24.32 32.38
N ARG A 368 41.21 -23.71 32.58
CA ARG A 368 42.14 -23.18 31.57
C ARG A 368 43.15 -24.26 31.17
N GLY A 369 43.71 -24.18 29.97
CA GLY A 369 44.98 -24.85 29.61
C GLY A 369 45.42 -24.58 28.16
N ALA A 370 46.62 -24.02 28.00
CA ALA A 370 47.36 -23.81 26.74
C ALA A 370 47.91 -25.15 26.17
N THR A 371 48.45 -25.34 24.96
CA THR A 371 49.41 -24.60 24.09
C THR A 371 49.53 -25.33 22.73
N ALA A 372 49.79 -24.57 21.64
CA ALA A 372 50.52 -24.86 20.37
C ALA A 372 50.16 -26.13 19.52
N VAL A 373 50.12 -26.13 18.18
CA VAL A 373 51.21 -25.92 17.20
C VAL A 373 50.61 -25.80 15.77
N THR A 374 51.17 -24.86 14.98
CA THR A 374 51.22 -24.61 13.51
C THR A 374 50.33 -25.37 12.49
N GLU A 375 49.70 -24.63 11.58
CA GLU A 375 50.02 -24.66 10.13
C GLU A 375 49.52 -23.38 9.41
N PHE A 376 50.36 -22.83 8.54
CA PHE A 376 50.22 -21.55 7.85
C PHE A 376 49.78 -21.81 6.40
N ALA A 377 48.68 -21.21 5.94
CA ALA A 377 48.34 -21.15 4.52
C ALA A 377 48.16 -19.67 4.12
N ILE A 378 49.21 -19.10 3.52
CA ILE A 378 49.16 -17.76 2.89
C ILE A 378 48.51 -17.91 1.52
N ARG A 379 47.36 -17.26 1.31
CA ARG A 379 46.91 -16.88 -0.04
C ARG A 379 47.48 -15.50 -0.36
N ILE A 380 48.29 -15.45 -1.41
CA ILE A 380 48.82 -14.22 -2.01
C ILE A 380 47.65 -13.47 -2.67
N VAL A 381 47.39 -12.23 -2.25
CA VAL A 381 46.53 -11.28 -2.98
C VAL A 381 47.45 -10.45 -3.87
N LEU A 382 47.28 -10.58 -5.19
CA LEU A 382 47.94 -9.73 -6.18
C LEU A 382 47.20 -8.38 -6.21
N LEU A 383 47.81 -7.31 -5.70
CA LEU A 383 47.28 -5.95 -5.82
C LEU A 383 47.90 -5.30 -7.06
N VAL A 384 47.11 -5.20 -8.14
CA VAL A 384 47.45 -4.35 -9.30
C VAL A 384 46.94 -2.94 -9.00
N HIS A 385 47.86 -1.97 -8.94
CA HIS A 385 47.48 -0.55 -8.88
C HIS A 385 47.43 -0.01 -10.31
N VAL A 386 46.23 0.38 -10.76
CA VAL A 386 46.02 1.04 -12.06
C VAL A 386 45.71 2.49 -11.78
N GLU A 387 46.54 3.39 -12.28
CA GLU A 387 46.32 4.84 -12.19
C GLU A 387 45.96 5.37 -13.59
N PHE A 388 44.82 6.06 -13.70
CA PHE A 388 44.36 6.65 -14.96
C PHE A 388 44.72 8.14 -14.99
N THR A 389 45.35 8.58 -16.08
CA THR A 389 45.51 10.01 -16.38
C THR A 389 45.03 10.29 -17.81
N ASP A 390 44.69 11.55 -18.10
CA ASP A 390 44.06 12.03 -19.35
C ASP A 390 44.86 11.78 -20.64
N THR A 391 46.04 11.15 -20.56
CA THR A 391 46.91 10.90 -21.73
C THR A 391 47.34 9.43 -21.92
N GLY A 392 46.79 8.47 -21.17
CA GLY A 392 46.96 7.03 -21.42
C GLY A 392 47.41 6.19 -20.23
N LEU A 393 47.40 4.86 -20.43
CA LEU A 393 47.63 3.82 -19.42
C LEU A 393 49.13 3.65 -19.11
N ILE A 394 49.53 3.74 -17.83
CA ILE A 394 50.86 3.31 -17.37
C ILE A 394 50.69 2.01 -16.57
N LEU A 395 51.31 0.92 -17.03
CA LEU A 395 51.38 -0.35 -16.31
C LEU A 395 52.65 -0.37 -15.44
N HIS A 396 52.51 -0.46 -14.12
CA HIS A 396 53.62 -0.85 -13.25
C HIS A 396 53.54 -2.35 -12.99
N ALA A 397 54.47 -3.12 -13.54
CA ALA A 397 54.66 -4.52 -13.17
C ALA A 397 55.62 -4.59 -11.97
N VAL A 398 55.22 -5.25 -10.88
CA VAL A 398 56.12 -5.64 -9.79
C VAL A 398 56.11 -7.17 -9.71
N THR A 399 57.26 -7.79 -9.92
CA THR A 399 57.47 -9.23 -9.66
C THR A 399 58.10 -9.44 -8.29
N THR A 400 57.61 -10.49 -7.63
CA THR A 400 57.95 -11.12 -6.34
C THR A 400 59.31 -10.82 -5.70
N CYS A 401 59.31 -10.56 -4.38
CA CYS A 401 60.46 -10.70 -3.48
C CYS A 401 60.24 -11.89 -2.52
N GLU A 402 61.16 -12.84 -2.49
CA GLU A 402 61.22 -13.87 -1.44
C GLU A 402 61.91 -13.32 -0.16
N PRO A 403 61.58 -13.83 1.04
CA PRO A 403 62.25 -13.44 2.26
C PRO A 403 63.45 -14.35 2.55
N THR A 404 64.67 -13.81 2.57
CA THR A 404 65.77 -14.40 3.33
C THR A 404 66.06 -13.55 4.57
N ARG A 405 66.34 -14.24 5.68
CA ARG A 405 66.77 -13.65 6.95
C ARG A 405 67.99 -12.75 6.74
N GLU A 406 68.01 -11.67 7.53
CA GLU A 406 69.11 -10.72 7.75
C GLU A 406 69.33 -9.64 6.68
N SER A 407 69.05 -8.39 7.10
CA SER A 407 69.63 -7.11 6.66
C SER A 407 69.65 -6.74 5.16
N THR A 408 68.84 -5.73 4.82
CA THR A 408 68.90 -4.84 3.62
C THR A 408 68.67 -5.48 2.25
N ALA A 409 67.51 -5.23 1.64
CA ALA A 409 67.24 -5.49 0.23
C ALA A 409 67.09 -4.18 -0.57
N TYR A 410 67.88 -4.04 -1.63
CA TYR A 410 67.78 -3.02 -2.67
C TYR A 410 66.88 -3.53 -3.81
N CYS A 411 65.93 -2.73 -4.29
CA CYS A 411 65.22 -2.98 -5.56
C CYS A 411 65.71 -2.00 -6.63
N ASN A 412 66.24 -2.53 -7.74
CA ASN A 412 66.64 -1.75 -8.92
C ASN A 412 65.48 -1.67 -9.94
N ILE A 413 65.22 -0.47 -10.46
CA ILE A 413 64.26 -0.21 -11.55
C ILE A 413 64.99 -0.35 -12.89
N LEU A 414 64.61 -1.32 -13.72
CA LEU A 414 65.00 -1.39 -15.13
C LEU A 414 63.88 -0.78 -15.99
N GLY A 415 64.12 0.41 -16.54
CA GLY A 415 63.20 1.08 -17.45
C GLY A 415 63.14 0.38 -18.82
N ILE A 416 61.92 0.07 -19.28
CA ILE A 416 61.69 -0.38 -20.66
C ILE A 416 61.30 0.85 -21.49
N THR A 417 62.13 1.16 -22.50
CA THR A 417 61.86 2.21 -23.49
C THR A 417 61.13 1.57 -24.68
N ILE A 418 59.87 1.94 -24.94
CA ILE A 418 59.19 1.61 -26.19
C ILE A 418 59.42 2.76 -27.18
N THR A 419 60.18 2.49 -28.23
CA THR A 419 60.46 3.40 -29.34
C THR A 419 59.24 3.55 -30.24
N ARG A 420 58.84 4.80 -30.54
CA ARG A 420 57.83 5.10 -31.56
C ARG A 420 58.36 4.71 -32.95
N ARG A 421 57.84 3.63 -33.53
CA ARG A 421 57.79 3.50 -35.00
C ARG A 421 56.50 4.11 -35.50
N ALA A 422 56.62 5.13 -36.35
CA ALA A 422 55.53 5.66 -37.13
C ALA A 422 55.09 4.61 -38.16
N PHE A 423 54.10 3.81 -37.79
CA PHE A 423 53.21 3.19 -38.77
C PHE A 423 52.06 4.17 -38.98
N SER A 424 51.95 4.74 -40.18
CA SER A 424 50.67 5.25 -40.65
C SER A 424 49.69 4.08 -40.61
N PRO A 425 48.67 4.08 -39.74
CA PRO A 425 47.66 3.04 -39.82
C PRO A 425 46.95 3.24 -41.15
N PRO A 426 46.58 2.16 -41.88
CA PRO A 426 45.47 2.31 -42.80
C PRO A 426 44.33 2.93 -41.99
N CYS A 427 43.62 3.88 -42.59
CA CYS A 427 42.43 4.47 -41.99
C CYS A 427 41.41 3.32 -41.80
N VAL A 428 41.53 2.57 -40.69
CA VAL A 428 40.50 1.66 -40.22
C VAL A 428 39.42 2.60 -39.74
N ARG A 429 38.49 2.90 -40.65
CA ARG A 429 37.15 3.26 -40.22
C ARG A 429 36.71 2.08 -39.36
N VAL A 430 36.77 2.23 -38.04
CA VAL A 430 35.96 1.38 -37.17
C VAL A 430 34.55 1.65 -37.68
N ALA A 431 33.97 0.67 -38.38
CA ALA A 431 32.57 0.71 -38.73
C ALA A 431 31.83 0.65 -37.40
N VAL A 432 31.55 1.82 -36.83
CA VAL A 432 30.65 1.93 -35.69
C VAL A 432 29.34 1.34 -36.19
N PRO A 433 28.81 0.25 -35.60
CA PRO A 433 27.54 -0.26 -36.04
C PRO A 433 26.50 0.84 -35.85
N SER A 434 26.06 1.49 -36.93
CA SER A 434 25.07 2.55 -36.80
C SER A 434 23.72 1.90 -36.57
N LEU A 435 23.16 2.02 -35.36
CA LEU A 435 21.79 1.62 -35.10
C LEU A 435 20.86 2.76 -35.51
N SER A 436 19.81 2.47 -36.26
CA SER A 436 18.70 3.42 -36.43
C SER A 436 17.51 2.97 -35.60
N LEU A 437 16.89 3.91 -34.89
CA LEU A 437 15.66 3.67 -34.14
C LEU A 437 14.52 4.48 -34.72
N THR A 438 13.41 3.79 -34.97
CA THR A 438 12.14 4.42 -35.30
C THR A 438 11.14 4.14 -34.19
N VAL A 439 10.45 5.18 -33.73
CA VAL A 439 9.32 5.09 -32.80
C VAL A 439 8.06 5.45 -33.59
N THR A 440 7.09 4.55 -33.61
CA THR A 440 5.81 4.73 -34.32
C THR A 440 4.66 4.49 -33.36
N GLY A 441 3.57 5.22 -33.52
CA GLY A 441 2.39 5.08 -32.66
C GLY A 441 1.11 5.47 -33.40
N PRO A 442 -0.06 5.22 -32.80
CA PRO A 442 -1.34 5.63 -33.35
C PRO A 442 -1.42 7.15 -33.50
N LEU A 443 -1.96 7.62 -34.63
CA LEU A 443 -2.17 9.05 -34.89
C LEU A 443 -3.30 9.64 -34.04
N ASN A 444 -4.23 8.81 -33.57
CA ASN A 444 -5.32 9.22 -32.68
C ASN A 444 -5.65 8.08 -31.71
N VAL A 445 -5.79 8.43 -30.43
CA VAL A 445 -6.09 7.49 -29.34
C VAL A 445 -7.21 8.09 -28.51
N THR A 446 -8.37 7.46 -28.54
CA THR A 446 -9.55 7.87 -27.74
C THR A 446 -9.61 7.19 -26.38
N ASP A 447 -8.77 6.16 -26.18
CA ASP A 447 -8.66 5.37 -24.97
C ASP A 447 -7.20 4.94 -24.79
N VAL A 448 -6.61 5.32 -23.65
CA VAL A 448 -5.19 5.07 -23.34
C VAL A 448 -4.86 3.57 -23.27
N ASP A 449 -5.85 2.71 -23.03
CA ASP A 449 -5.67 1.25 -23.05
C ASP A 449 -5.30 0.75 -24.46
N ASN A 450 -5.56 1.56 -25.49
CA ASN A 450 -5.14 1.31 -26.87
C ASN A 450 -3.88 2.08 -27.28
N LEU A 451 -3.16 2.71 -26.33
CA LEU A 451 -1.91 3.41 -26.61
C LEU A 451 -0.74 2.42 -26.71
N PHE A 452 -0.49 1.95 -27.93
CA PHE A 452 0.66 1.13 -28.27
C PHE A 452 1.71 1.93 -29.03
N VAL A 453 2.95 1.91 -28.57
CA VAL A 453 4.08 2.49 -29.27
C VAL A 453 4.97 1.37 -29.78
N ARG A 454 5.23 1.33 -31.08
CA ARG A 454 6.11 0.35 -31.71
C ARG A 454 7.49 0.95 -31.95
N THR A 455 8.51 0.33 -31.39
CA THR A 455 9.91 0.63 -31.68
C THR A 455 10.46 -0.33 -32.71
N VAL A 456 11.33 0.18 -33.58
CA VAL A 456 12.08 -0.62 -34.57
C VAL A 456 13.53 -0.20 -34.49
N VAL A 457 14.40 -1.14 -34.11
CA VAL A 457 15.85 -0.95 -34.08
C VAL A 457 16.45 -1.72 -35.24
N THR A 458 17.12 -1.01 -36.15
CA THR A 458 17.75 -1.59 -37.34
C THR A 458 19.26 -1.44 -37.25
N ASN A 459 19.99 -2.51 -37.53
CA ASN A 459 21.43 -2.45 -37.71
C ASN A 459 21.74 -1.92 -39.12
N THR A 460 22.20 -0.68 -39.21
CA THR A 460 22.62 -0.04 -40.48
C THR A 460 24.13 -0.12 -40.71
N GLY A 461 24.87 -0.74 -39.76
CA GLY A 461 26.28 -1.06 -39.90
C GLY A 461 26.52 -2.33 -40.71
N SER A 462 27.78 -2.58 -41.07
CA SER A 462 28.22 -3.72 -41.88
C SER A 462 28.42 -5.01 -41.09
N ASP A 463 28.57 -4.92 -39.77
CA ASP A 463 28.85 -6.06 -38.89
C ASP A 463 27.62 -6.42 -38.05
N SER A 464 27.49 -7.69 -37.67
CA SER A 464 26.44 -8.12 -36.74
C SER A 464 26.62 -7.48 -35.37
N VAL A 465 25.52 -7.06 -34.75
CA VAL A 465 25.49 -6.48 -33.40
C VAL A 465 24.74 -7.38 -32.45
N LYS A 466 25.22 -7.47 -31.20
CA LYS A 466 24.55 -8.15 -30.11
C LYS A 466 24.16 -7.10 -29.07
N LEU A 467 22.86 -6.84 -28.97
CA LEU A 467 22.28 -5.80 -28.13
C LEU A 467 21.68 -6.43 -26.88
N LEU A 468 21.98 -5.89 -25.71
CA LEU A 468 21.38 -6.33 -24.45
C LEU A 468 19.93 -5.82 -24.35
N LYS A 469 18.99 -6.68 -23.96
CA LYS A 469 17.62 -6.30 -23.59
C LYS A 469 17.59 -5.70 -22.18
N ASP A 470 18.31 -4.60 -22.03
CA ASP A 470 18.35 -3.86 -20.78
C ASP A 470 16.93 -3.36 -20.42
N PRO A 471 16.43 -3.58 -19.19
CA PRO A 471 15.12 -3.12 -18.77
C PRO A 471 14.92 -1.61 -18.94
N SER A 472 15.97 -0.79 -18.90
CA SER A 472 15.89 0.67 -19.12
C SER A 472 15.77 1.06 -20.61
N SER A 473 15.76 0.09 -21.53
CA SER A 473 15.79 0.29 -22.98
C SER A 473 14.52 -0.20 -23.68
N VAL A 474 14.25 0.36 -24.86
CA VAL A 474 13.13 -0.03 -25.72
C VAL A 474 13.27 -1.41 -26.40
N LEU A 475 14.35 -2.13 -26.11
CA LEU A 475 14.58 -3.52 -26.53
C LEU A 475 13.93 -4.53 -25.58
N SER A 476 13.55 -4.07 -24.38
CA SER A 476 12.90 -4.87 -23.36
C SER A 476 11.39 -4.68 -23.37
N ASP A 477 10.66 -5.73 -23.01
CA ASP A 477 9.21 -5.76 -22.81
C ASP A 477 8.80 -5.43 -21.36
N TRP A 478 9.75 -5.13 -20.48
CA TRP A 478 9.47 -4.65 -19.13
C TRP A 478 8.78 -3.28 -19.16
N GLN A 479 7.84 -3.07 -18.25
CA GLN A 479 7.06 -1.83 -18.12
C GLN A 479 7.83 -0.71 -17.38
N THR A 480 9.05 -0.43 -17.81
CA THR A 480 9.96 0.60 -17.25
C THR A 480 9.81 1.95 -17.96
N ASN A 481 10.51 2.97 -17.47
CA ASN A 481 10.45 4.33 -18.02
C ASN A 481 11.29 4.50 -19.31
N SER A 482 11.00 3.67 -20.31
CA SER A 482 11.75 3.56 -21.57
C SER A 482 11.42 4.65 -22.60
N PHE A 483 10.44 5.52 -22.32
CA PHE A 483 10.03 6.63 -23.20
C PHE A 483 10.09 7.99 -22.51
N ILE A 484 10.68 8.96 -23.20
CA ILE A 484 10.53 10.38 -22.93
C ILE A 484 9.29 10.87 -23.67
N ILE A 485 8.25 11.24 -22.91
CA ILE A 485 6.98 11.72 -23.43
C ILE A 485 6.85 13.22 -23.16
N LYS A 486 6.73 14.02 -24.22
CA LYS A 486 6.63 15.49 -24.12
C LYS A 486 5.31 15.99 -24.70
N SER A 487 4.68 16.95 -24.03
CA SER A 487 3.55 17.70 -24.56
C SER A 487 3.61 19.16 -24.13
N ARG A 488 2.87 20.02 -24.85
CA ARG A 488 2.67 21.43 -24.50
C ARG A 488 1.81 21.62 -23.24
N ILE A 489 1.01 20.62 -22.89
CA ILE A 489 0.08 20.67 -21.73
C ILE A 489 0.63 19.99 -20.47
N GLY A 490 1.79 19.34 -20.55
CA GLY A 490 2.45 18.68 -19.44
C GLY A 490 3.01 17.30 -19.82
N THR A 491 3.75 16.67 -18.91
CA THR A 491 4.27 15.31 -19.09
C THR A 491 3.43 14.31 -18.29
N PRO A 492 3.07 13.15 -18.86
CA PRO A 492 2.37 12.12 -18.10
C PRO A 492 3.25 11.58 -16.97
N LEU A 493 2.63 11.14 -15.88
CA LEU A 493 3.34 10.56 -14.74
C LEU A 493 3.67 9.10 -15.04
N PHE A 494 4.93 8.69 -14.91
CA PHE A 494 5.30 7.28 -15.00
C PHE A 494 4.78 6.50 -13.78
N THR A 495 4.15 5.35 -14.01
CA THR A 495 3.55 4.46 -13.00
C THR A 495 3.98 3.00 -13.16
N GLY A 496 4.89 2.72 -14.09
CA GLY A 496 5.44 1.39 -14.32
C GLY A 496 6.43 0.95 -13.23
N ILE A 497 7.13 -0.14 -13.50
CA ILE A 497 8.04 -0.77 -12.54
C ILE A 497 9.39 -0.04 -12.47
N ARG A 498 10.03 -0.15 -11.30
CA ARG A 498 11.45 0.11 -11.04
C ARG A 498 12.13 -1.19 -10.68
N ILE A 499 13.38 -1.40 -11.07
CA ILE A 499 13.96 -2.74 -11.16
C ILE A 499 15.46 -2.74 -10.90
N LYS A 500 15.93 -3.43 -9.86
CA LYS A 500 17.34 -3.80 -9.70
C LYS A 500 17.73 -4.91 -10.69
N TYR A 501 18.55 -4.55 -11.68
CA TYR A 501 19.06 -5.43 -12.73
C TYR A 501 20.59 -5.46 -12.74
N SER A 502 21.19 -6.59 -13.12
CA SER A 502 22.65 -6.70 -13.34
C SER A 502 22.98 -7.03 -14.79
N PRO A 503 23.46 -6.03 -15.57
CA PRO A 503 24.00 -6.26 -16.90
C PRO A 503 25.14 -7.29 -16.90
N GLU A 504 25.95 -7.32 -15.84
CA GLU A 504 27.08 -8.24 -15.71
C GLU A 504 26.62 -9.69 -15.57
N LEU A 505 25.58 -9.96 -14.76
CA LEU A 505 24.99 -11.29 -14.66
C LEU A 505 24.36 -11.73 -16.00
N ALA A 506 23.68 -10.82 -16.70
CA ALA A 506 23.12 -11.11 -18.02
C ALA A 506 24.18 -11.44 -19.07
N LEU A 507 25.35 -10.78 -19.01
CA LEU A 507 26.50 -11.06 -19.87
C LEU A 507 27.16 -12.40 -19.53
N LYS A 508 27.24 -12.76 -18.24
CA LYS A 508 27.89 -13.98 -17.76
C LYS A 508 27.00 -15.23 -17.82
N SER A 509 25.67 -15.07 -17.85
CA SER A 509 24.74 -16.21 -17.79
C SER A 509 24.81 -17.11 -19.03
N GLY A 510 25.26 -16.57 -20.17
CA GLY A 510 25.21 -17.27 -21.45
C GLY A 510 23.79 -17.43 -22.01
N ASP A 511 22.78 -16.87 -21.35
CA ASP A 511 21.39 -16.92 -21.76
C ASP A 511 21.16 -15.96 -22.95
N GLU A 512 20.93 -16.53 -24.13
CA GLU A 512 20.71 -15.75 -25.34
C GLU A 512 19.41 -14.93 -25.31
N SER A 513 18.46 -15.26 -24.43
CA SER A 513 17.19 -14.52 -24.30
C SER A 513 17.40 -13.08 -23.82
N ASN A 514 18.52 -12.80 -23.13
CA ASN A 514 18.95 -11.47 -22.69
C ASN A 514 19.39 -10.58 -23.86
N PHE A 515 19.52 -11.11 -25.07
CA PHE A 515 20.08 -10.38 -26.20
C PHE A 515 19.15 -10.35 -27.41
N VAL A 516 19.37 -9.33 -28.24
CA VAL A 516 18.91 -9.26 -29.62
C VAL A 516 20.15 -9.27 -30.50
N ILE A 517 20.26 -10.24 -31.39
CA ILE A 517 21.35 -10.29 -32.38
C ILE A 517 20.78 -9.79 -33.70
N LEU A 518 21.40 -8.77 -34.29
CA LEU A 518 21.00 -8.21 -35.58
C LEU A 518 22.16 -8.30 -36.56
N ALA A 519 21.98 -9.04 -37.65
CA ALA A 519 22.88 -8.97 -38.79
C ALA A 519 22.81 -7.58 -39.45
N SER A 520 23.78 -7.28 -40.32
CA SER A 520 23.77 -6.07 -41.15
C SER A 520 22.45 -5.96 -41.93
N GLY A 521 21.71 -4.87 -41.75
CA GLY A 521 20.42 -4.60 -42.37
C GLY A 521 19.21 -5.20 -41.63
N GLU A 522 19.42 -6.02 -40.60
CA GLU A 522 18.33 -6.66 -39.85
C GLU A 522 17.68 -5.68 -38.87
N SER A 523 16.39 -5.89 -38.61
CA SER A 523 15.60 -5.05 -37.69
C SER A 523 14.89 -5.89 -36.63
N PHE A 524 14.94 -5.42 -35.38
CA PHE A 524 14.11 -5.89 -34.29
C PHE A 524 12.97 -4.90 -34.05
N ALA A 525 11.77 -5.40 -33.82
CA ALA A 525 10.63 -4.56 -33.51
C ALA A 525 9.87 -5.05 -32.30
N LEU A 526 9.46 -4.12 -31.45
CA LEU A 526 8.72 -4.40 -30.23
C LEU A 526 7.56 -3.40 -30.09
N ALA A 527 6.37 -3.92 -29.78
CA ALA A 527 5.21 -3.10 -29.46
C ALA A 527 5.11 -2.96 -27.93
N HIS A 528 5.09 -1.72 -27.46
CA HIS A 528 5.03 -1.34 -26.06
C HIS A 528 3.61 -0.87 -25.74
N SER A 529 2.93 -1.56 -24.82
CA SER A 529 1.70 -1.02 -24.25
C SER A 529 2.07 0.03 -23.21
N LEU A 530 1.63 1.27 -23.42
CA LEU A 530 1.85 2.35 -22.46
C LEU A 530 0.69 2.49 -21.45
N ALA A 531 -0.37 1.70 -21.64
CA ALA A 531 -1.49 1.59 -20.74
C ALA A 531 -1.03 1.12 -19.35
N GLY A 532 -1.37 1.87 -18.30
CA GLY A 532 -0.94 1.59 -16.92
C GLY A 532 0.54 1.86 -16.63
N VAL A 533 1.37 2.13 -17.64
CA VAL A 533 2.79 2.50 -17.51
C VAL A 533 2.95 4.02 -17.39
N TYR A 534 2.11 4.77 -18.09
CA TYR A 534 2.08 6.23 -18.04
C TYR A 534 0.66 6.73 -17.76
N ASN A 535 0.53 7.57 -16.74
CA ASN A 535 -0.73 8.18 -16.31
C ASN A 535 -0.87 9.59 -16.90
N PHE A 536 -1.78 9.70 -17.87
CA PHE A 536 -2.09 10.95 -18.58
C PHE A 536 -3.18 11.80 -17.87
N THR A 537 -3.67 11.39 -16.71
CA THR A 537 -4.79 12.07 -16.02
C THR A 537 -4.47 13.54 -15.69
N ARG A 538 -3.24 13.82 -15.24
CA ARG A 538 -2.82 15.20 -14.93
C ARG A 538 -2.49 16.03 -16.16
N SER A 539 -1.86 15.42 -17.15
CA SER A 539 -1.47 16.11 -18.38
C SER A 539 -2.65 16.34 -19.32
N GLY A 540 -3.70 15.51 -19.23
CA GLY A 540 -4.96 15.66 -19.97
C GLY A 540 -4.90 15.19 -21.42
N ALA A 541 -6.00 15.33 -22.16
CA ALA A 541 -6.03 15.01 -23.58
C ALA A 541 -5.26 16.06 -24.41
N GLY A 542 -4.45 15.61 -25.37
CA GLY A 542 -3.70 16.51 -26.26
C GLY A 542 -2.65 15.79 -27.11
N GLU A 543 -1.83 16.56 -27.83
CA GLU A 543 -0.75 16.02 -28.64
C GLU A 543 0.46 15.67 -27.77
N TYR A 544 0.96 14.43 -27.91
CA TYR A 544 2.14 13.95 -27.20
C TYR A 544 3.19 13.46 -28.20
N ASN A 545 4.44 13.84 -27.96
CA ASN A 545 5.60 13.36 -28.69
C ASN A 545 6.30 12.29 -27.86
N PHE A 546 6.58 11.15 -28.49
CA PHE A 546 7.25 10.01 -27.89
C PHE A 546 8.65 9.88 -28.48
N SER A 547 9.65 9.78 -27.62
CA SER A 547 11.03 9.44 -27.98
C SER A 547 11.53 8.38 -27.03
N ALA A 548 12.38 7.46 -27.49
CA ALA A 548 13.00 6.48 -26.59
C ALA A 548 14.00 7.16 -25.65
N SER A 549 14.02 6.71 -24.40
CA SER A 549 14.90 7.26 -23.36
C SER A 549 16.36 6.95 -23.63
N ASN A 550 16.70 5.77 -24.19
CA ASN A 550 18.07 5.35 -24.55
C ASN A 550 18.10 4.11 -25.49
N ILE A 551 19.11 4.01 -26.37
CA ILE A 551 19.67 2.73 -26.91
C ILE A 551 21.18 2.67 -26.59
N SER A 552 21.62 3.46 -25.61
CA SER A 552 23.03 3.72 -25.33
C SER A 552 23.68 2.58 -24.54
N ASN A 553 23.79 1.40 -25.16
CA ASN A 553 24.84 0.43 -24.88
C ASN A 553 25.82 0.37 -26.06
N MET A 554 26.19 1.55 -26.58
CA MET A 554 27.44 1.77 -27.29
C MET A 554 28.27 2.76 -26.47
N ILE A 555 29.53 2.41 -26.26
CA ILE A 555 30.49 3.09 -25.37
C ILE A 555 30.65 4.57 -25.75
N GLY A 556 30.35 5.49 -24.82
CA GLY A 556 30.90 6.85 -24.78
C GLY A 556 29.91 8.03 -24.61
N GLY A 557 29.91 8.64 -23.42
CA GLY A 557 29.96 10.11 -23.21
C GLY A 557 28.71 11.03 -23.31
N SER A 558 28.09 11.33 -22.15
CA SER A 558 27.60 12.62 -21.57
C SER A 558 26.55 13.59 -22.21
N LEU A 559 25.77 14.23 -21.29
CA LEU A 559 24.94 15.49 -21.28
C LEU A 559 23.45 15.48 -21.78
N VAL A 560 22.44 16.23 -21.27
CA VAL A 560 21.95 16.86 -20.00
C VAL A 560 20.54 17.53 -20.25
N ALA A 561 19.72 17.75 -19.19
CA ALA A 561 18.61 18.74 -18.95
C ALA A 561 17.11 18.30 -19.03
N LEU A 562 16.11 18.72 -18.20
CA LEU A 562 15.95 19.54 -16.95
C LEU A 562 14.52 19.34 -16.33
N ARG A 563 14.45 19.14 -14.99
CA ARG A 563 13.48 19.43 -13.88
C ARG A 563 11.95 19.66 -14.07
N HIS A 564 11.16 19.09 -13.14
CA HIS A 564 10.38 19.84 -12.11
C HIS A 564 10.08 19.01 -10.84
N LYS A 565 10.15 19.66 -9.66
CA LYS A 565 9.89 19.12 -8.30
C LYS A 565 8.40 19.24 -7.92
N GLU A 566 7.83 18.20 -7.32
CA GLU A 566 6.72 18.27 -6.36
C GLU A 566 7.07 17.39 -5.14
N LYS A 567 6.86 17.92 -3.93
CA LYS A 567 7.20 17.27 -2.66
C LYS A 567 6.03 16.43 -2.14
N PRO A 568 6.20 15.12 -1.88
CA PRO A 568 5.31 14.34 -1.02
C PRO A 568 5.80 14.33 0.44
N SER A 569 4.88 14.25 1.39
CA SER A 569 5.14 14.19 2.84
C SER A 569 5.12 12.75 3.36
N ARG A 570 5.98 12.47 4.35
CA ARG A 570 6.46 11.16 4.81
C ARG A 570 5.71 10.65 6.05
N ARG A 571 5.20 9.42 6.04
CA ARG A 571 4.73 8.74 7.27
C ARG A 571 5.65 7.54 7.54
N ALA A 572 6.47 7.65 8.59
CA ALA A 572 7.35 6.59 9.07
C ALA A 572 6.56 5.36 9.55
N MET A 573 6.98 4.19 9.08
CA MET A 573 6.43 2.86 9.33
C MET A 573 6.88 2.37 10.72
N LEU A 574 5.96 1.82 11.53
CA LEU A 574 6.30 1.16 12.79
C LEU A 574 5.87 -0.32 12.70
N ARG A 575 6.89 -1.15 12.47
CA ARG A 575 7.02 -2.62 12.66
C ARG A 575 5.75 -3.45 12.48
N ARG A 576 5.45 -3.73 11.20
CA ARG A 576 4.82 -4.98 10.76
C ARG A 576 5.87 -6.10 10.78
N ASP A 577 5.43 -7.34 10.97
CA ASP A 577 6.24 -8.50 10.61
C ASP A 577 6.39 -8.56 9.08
N ILE A 578 7.47 -9.18 8.62
CA ILE A 578 7.77 -9.32 7.19
C ILE A 578 6.62 -10.09 6.52
N GLY A 579 6.03 -9.49 5.48
CA GLY A 579 5.04 -10.14 4.64
C GLY A 579 5.72 -11.04 3.60
N TYR A 580 5.09 -12.17 3.28
CA TYR A 580 5.60 -13.10 2.26
C TYR A 580 4.48 -13.49 1.30
N SER A 581 4.75 -13.45 0.01
CA SER A 581 3.87 -13.93 -1.06
C SER A 581 4.61 -14.97 -1.89
N GLY A 582 4.10 -16.20 -1.94
CA GLY A 582 4.71 -17.28 -2.73
C GLY A 582 6.08 -17.80 -2.27
N CYS A 583 6.56 -17.42 -1.07
CA CYS A 583 7.89 -17.77 -0.58
C CYS A 583 7.96 -19.10 0.18
N SER A 584 9.00 -19.90 -0.07
CA SER A 584 9.38 -21.07 0.74
C SER A 584 9.98 -20.67 2.09
N GLU A 585 10.05 -21.59 3.06
CA GLU A 585 10.66 -21.33 4.38
C GLU A 585 12.13 -20.91 4.29
N ALA A 586 12.90 -21.48 3.34
CA ALA A 586 14.28 -21.07 3.10
C ALA A 586 14.36 -19.62 2.61
N GLN A 587 13.50 -19.25 1.65
CA GLN A 587 13.41 -17.88 1.15
C GLN A 587 12.99 -16.91 2.25
N LYS A 588 12.00 -17.27 3.08
CA LYS A 588 11.59 -16.45 4.24
C LYS A 588 12.75 -16.16 5.18
N SER A 589 13.59 -17.16 5.45
CA SER A 589 14.76 -16.97 6.31
C SER A 589 15.81 -16.05 5.68
N GLN A 590 16.06 -16.18 4.37
CA GLN A 590 16.99 -15.30 3.64
C GLN A 590 16.48 -13.86 3.61
N ILE A 591 15.18 -13.67 3.33
CA ILE A 591 14.53 -12.36 3.33
C ILE A 591 14.60 -11.72 4.71
N SER A 592 14.29 -12.47 5.77
CA SER A 592 14.35 -11.95 7.14
C SER A 592 15.75 -11.49 7.52
N THR A 593 16.76 -12.27 7.15
CA THR A 593 18.17 -11.91 7.36
C THR A 593 18.53 -10.64 6.59
N ALA A 594 18.23 -10.61 5.29
CA ALA A 594 18.50 -9.47 4.42
C ALA A 594 17.79 -8.18 4.86
N ALA A 595 16.51 -8.28 5.26
CA ALA A 595 15.73 -7.13 5.71
C ALA A 595 16.27 -6.53 7.02
N ASN A 596 16.80 -7.37 7.92
CA ASN A 596 17.47 -6.88 9.13
C ASN A 596 18.79 -6.16 8.80
N PHE A 597 19.62 -6.72 7.91
CA PHE A 597 20.84 -6.05 7.46
C PHE A 597 20.55 -4.76 6.66
N ALA A 598 19.50 -4.73 5.86
CA ALA A 598 19.07 -3.52 5.14
C ALA A 598 18.68 -2.40 6.13
N ASN A 599 17.97 -2.74 7.20
CA ASN A 599 17.65 -1.79 8.27
C ASN A 599 18.92 -1.26 8.97
N GLU A 600 19.91 -2.12 9.19
CA GLU A 600 21.20 -1.73 9.76
C GLU A 600 21.97 -0.79 8.81
N TYR A 601 22.05 -1.13 7.52
CA TYR A 601 22.61 -0.29 6.47
C TYR A 601 22.00 1.13 6.45
N VAL A 602 20.68 1.23 6.50
CA VAL A 602 19.99 2.53 6.46
C VAL A 602 20.18 3.30 7.77
N ALA A 603 20.19 2.62 8.92
CA ALA A 603 20.47 3.24 10.21
C ALA A 603 21.88 3.84 10.25
N ASN A 604 22.88 3.09 9.78
CA ASN A 604 24.28 3.53 9.77
C ASN A 604 24.52 4.64 8.73
N ALA A 605 23.90 4.54 7.55
CA ALA A 605 23.86 5.62 6.57
C ALA A 605 23.27 6.92 7.13
N THR A 606 22.15 6.81 7.84
CA THR A 606 21.50 7.95 8.49
C THR A 606 22.39 8.56 9.57
N ALA A 607 23.03 7.73 10.41
CA ALA A 607 23.96 8.19 11.45
C ALA A 607 25.17 8.91 10.84
N TYR A 608 25.76 8.34 9.79
CA TYR A 608 26.86 8.92 9.04
C TYR A 608 26.50 10.27 8.42
N LEU A 609 25.35 10.36 7.72
CA LEU A 609 24.89 11.61 7.11
C LEU A 609 24.50 12.67 8.14
N ARG A 610 24.27 12.30 9.41
CA ARG A 610 24.08 13.25 10.52
C ARG A 610 25.40 13.76 11.11
N SER A 611 26.48 12.99 11.01
CA SER A 611 27.78 13.37 11.57
C SER A 611 28.61 14.26 10.65
N ILE A 612 28.32 14.26 9.34
CA ILE A 612 29.06 15.05 8.36
C ILE A 612 28.32 16.33 7.98
N SER A 613 29.08 17.40 7.73
CA SER A 613 28.58 18.70 7.27
C SER A 613 29.25 19.17 5.98
N THR A 614 30.18 18.38 5.44
CA THR A 614 30.96 18.64 4.22
C THR A 614 31.13 17.35 3.41
N GLY A 615 31.61 17.48 2.17
CA GLY A 615 31.82 16.34 1.28
C GLY A 615 32.94 15.43 1.75
N THR A 616 32.60 14.20 2.12
CA THR A 616 33.56 13.13 2.39
C THR A 616 33.83 12.30 1.13
N THR A 617 34.90 11.50 1.15
CA THR A 617 35.19 10.53 0.08
C THR A 617 34.01 9.61 -0.19
N ARG A 618 33.36 9.09 0.86
CA ARG A 618 32.20 8.20 0.72
C ARG A 618 31.01 8.88 0.06
N TYR A 619 30.66 10.10 0.52
CA TYR A 619 29.55 10.84 -0.07
C TYR A 619 29.83 11.21 -1.52
N THR A 620 31.02 11.76 -1.80
CA THR A 620 31.37 12.25 -3.12
C THR A 620 31.55 11.14 -4.16
N GLN A 621 31.94 9.94 -3.72
CA GLN A 621 32.02 8.76 -4.59
C GLN A 621 30.66 8.38 -5.19
N TRP A 622 29.58 8.48 -4.41
CA TRP A 622 28.27 7.98 -4.81
C TRP A 622 27.27 9.08 -5.13
N PHE A 623 27.48 10.32 -4.69
CA PHE A 623 26.56 11.43 -4.94
C PHE A 623 27.22 12.66 -5.56
N GLY A 624 28.51 12.56 -5.90
CA GLY A 624 29.26 13.61 -6.58
C GLY A 624 29.65 14.77 -5.67
N THR A 625 30.08 15.87 -6.29
CA THR A 625 30.54 17.06 -5.55
C THR A 625 29.50 17.53 -4.54
N PHE A 626 29.95 17.76 -3.29
CA PHE A 626 29.08 18.17 -2.20
C PHE A 626 28.38 19.49 -2.51
N ASP A 627 27.06 19.45 -2.38
CA ASP A 627 26.17 20.59 -2.42
C ASP A 627 25.15 20.42 -1.31
N SER A 628 24.86 21.47 -0.56
CA SER A 628 24.01 21.39 0.62
C SER A 628 22.56 20.99 0.29
N THR A 629 22.07 21.32 -0.92
CA THR A 629 20.73 20.94 -1.36
C THR A 629 20.68 19.46 -1.71
N ARG A 630 21.64 18.97 -2.52
CA ARG A 630 21.74 17.54 -2.85
C ARG A 630 21.99 16.68 -1.61
N PHE A 631 22.87 17.14 -0.73
CA PHE A 631 23.14 16.48 0.54
C PHE A 631 21.88 16.40 1.41
N GLY A 632 21.12 17.50 1.49
CA GLY A 632 19.82 17.52 2.15
C GLY A 632 18.84 16.50 1.56
N THR A 633 18.80 16.34 0.24
CA THR A 633 17.96 15.35 -0.44
C THR A 633 18.37 13.91 -0.09
N VAL A 634 19.66 13.57 -0.18
CA VAL A 634 20.15 12.22 0.15
C VAL A 634 19.89 11.87 1.62
N LYS A 635 20.17 12.83 2.52
CA LYS A 635 19.87 12.66 3.95
C LYS A 635 18.39 12.41 4.18
N LEU A 636 17.54 13.18 3.49
CA LEU A 636 16.11 12.96 3.48
C LEU A 636 15.87 11.51 3.03
N HIS A 637 16.30 11.06 1.85
CA HIS A 637 16.03 9.70 1.34
C HIS A 637 16.30 8.59 2.38
N PHE A 638 17.49 8.56 3.00
CA PHE A 638 17.82 7.56 4.02
C PHE A 638 16.98 7.69 5.31
N GLU A 639 16.70 8.91 5.78
CA GLU A 639 15.80 9.12 6.92
C GLU A 639 14.38 8.62 6.66
N ASN A 640 14.03 8.42 5.40
CA ASN A 640 12.72 7.97 4.98
C ASN A 640 12.60 6.48 4.83
N ILE A 641 13.60 5.90 4.17
CA ILE A 641 13.73 4.46 4.05
C ILE A 641 13.68 3.84 5.45
N GLY A 642 14.26 4.53 6.44
CA GLY A 642 14.02 4.24 7.85
C GLY A 642 14.44 2.83 8.21
N THR A 643 13.56 2.09 8.89
CA THR A 643 13.78 0.67 9.20
C THR A 643 12.63 -0.17 8.66
N ASP A 644 12.18 0.19 7.46
CA ASP A 644 10.90 -0.26 6.89
C ASP A 644 11.02 -1.58 6.11
N ALA A 645 12.26 -2.07 5.93
CA ALA A 645 12.53 -3.34 5.26
C ALA A 645 11.87 -4.52 5.96
N THR A 646 11.86 -4.53 7.31
CA THR A 646 11.22 -5.61 8.08
C THR A 646 9.69 -5.50 8.13
N SER A 647 9.12 -4.41 7.62
CA SER A 647 7.67 -4.21 7.53
C SER A 647 7.13 -4.31 6.11
N SER A 648 7.99 -4.66 5.15
CA SER A 648 7.63 -4.86 3.74
C SER A 648 7.10 -6.27 3.47
N THR A 649 6.33 -6.40 2.39
CA THR A 649 5.90 -7.68 1.82
C THR A 649 6.82 -8.04 0.66
N TYR A 650 7.36 -9.25 0.68
CA TYR A 650 8.23 -9.77 -0.37
C TYR A 650 7.52 -10.88 -1.14
N ASP A 651 7.41 -10.71 -2.44
CA ASP A 651 6.88 -11.70 -3.37
C ASP A 651 8.03 -12.49 -4.02
N CYS A 652 7.94 -13.81 -3.99
CA CYS A 652 8.99 -14.71 -4.47
C CYS A 652 8.67 -15.36 -5.82
N GLY A 653 7.71 -14.81 -6.58
CA GLY A 653 7.23 -15.38 -7.83
C GLY A 653 8.03 -15.02 -9.08
N CYS A 654 8.99 -14.11 -8.99
CA CYS A 654 9.80 -13.69 -10.15
C CYS A 654 10.95 -14.68 -10.40
N THR A 655 11.13 -15.09 -11.66
CA THR A 655 12.11 -16.11 -12.07
C THR A 655 13.19 -15.59 -13.04
N GLN A 656 13.38 -14.27 -13.10
CA GLN A 656 14.27 -13.62 -14.06
C GLN A 656 15.73 -13.67 -13.58
N SER A 657 16.61 -14.30 -14.36
CA SER A 657 17.95 -14.75 -13.95
C SER A 657 18.95 -13.63 -13.64
N ALA A 658 18.89 -12.52 -14.38
CA ALA A 658 19.77 -11.35 -14.21
C ALA A 658 19.13 -10.20 -13.41
N THR A 659 17.92 -10.41 -12.91
CA THR A 659 17.16 -9.43 -12.12
C THR A 659 17.22 -9.82 -10.66
N TYR A 660 17.43 -8.85 -9.78
CA TYR A 660 17.41 -9.05 -8.34
C TYR A 660 16.01 -8.83 -7.78
N ALA A 661 15.41 -7.69 -8.09
CA ALA A 661 14.08 -7.34 -7.61
C ALA A 661 13.44 -6.25 -8.49
N TYR A 662 12.16 -6.00 -8.25
CA TYR A 662 11.46 -4.83 -8.78
C TYR A 662 10.34 -4.36 -7.84
N VAL A 663 9.90 -3.11 -7.99
CA VAL A 663 8.79 -2.50 -7.25
C VAL A 663 7.91 -1.63 -8.16
N TYR A 664 6.72 -1.29 -7.68
CA TYR A 664 5.95 -0.16 -8.18
C TYR A 664 6.12 1.00 -7.20
N GLN A 665 6.50 2.19 -7.67
CA GLN A 665 6.83 3.33 -6.79
C GLN A 665 5.63 3.78 -5.93
N ASP A 666 4.41 3.52 -6.38
CA ASP A 666 3.14 3.86 -5.72
C ASP A 666 2.59 2.74 -4.79
N ARG A 667 3.31 1.61 -4.68
CA ARG A 667 2.97 0.49 -3.78
C ARG A 667 4.04 0.34 -2.68
N PRO A 668 4.14 1.30 -1.74
CA PRO A 668 5.18 1.30 -0.73
C PRO A 668 5.16 0.03 0.12
N GLY A 669 6.33 -0.55 0.30
CA GLY A 669 6.53 -1.75 1.11
C GLY A 669 6.11 -3.06 0.42
N TYR A 670 6.02 -3.11 -0.92
CA TYR A 670 5.82 -4.35 -1.66
C TYR A 670 6.95 -4.56 -2.67
N VAL A 671 7.74 -5.62 -2.50
CA VAL A 671 8.96 -5.91 -3.28
C VAL A 671 8.85 -7.28 -3.94
N TYR A 672 9.12 -7.35 -5.23
CA TYR A 672 9.13 -8.61 -5.99
C TYR A 672 10.57 -9.07 -6.16
N LEU A 673 10.93 -10.23 -5.59
CA LEU A 673 12.28 -10.78 -5.59
C LEU A 673 12.44 -11.81 -6.72
N CYS A 674 13.52 -11.66 -7.48
CA CYS A 674 13.88 -12.44 -8.66
C CYS A 674 15.11 -13.32 -8.39
N GLU A 675 15.59 -14.06 -9.40
CA GLU A 675 16.60 -15.11 -9.21
C GLU A 675 17.96 -14.61 -8.72
N ALA A 676 18.41 -13.45 -9.19
CA ALA A 676 19.73 -12.93 -8.80
C ALA A 676 19.81 -12.64 -7.29
N PHE A 677 18.69 -12.24 -6.66
CA PHE A 677 18.61 -11.99 -5.22
C PHE A 677 18.91 -13.25 -4.40
N TRP A 678 18.43 -14.42 -4.83
CA TRP A 678 18.66 -15.67 -4.10
C TRP A 678 20.13 -16.09 -4.13
N SER A 679 20.84 -15.79 -5.23
CA SER A 679 22.27 -16.08 -5.39
C SER A 679 23.21 -15.10 -4.69
N ALA A 680 22.71 -13.91 -4.31
CA ALA A 680 23.49 -12.85 -3.70
C ALA A 680 23.90 -13.18 -2.25
N LEU A 681 24.99 -12.56 -1.79
CA LEU A 681 25.39 -12.58 -0.38
C LEU A 681 24.44 -11.71 0.45
N ASP A 682 24.33 -11.96 1.76
CA ASP A 682 23.46 -11.14 2.63
C ASP A 682 23.94 -9.70 2.78
N VAL A 683 25.27 -9.49 2.72
CA VAL A 683 25.96 -8.20 2.85
C VAL A 683 27.14 -8.14 1.87
N GLY A 684 27.64 -6.94 1.58
CA GLY A 684 28.71 -6.71 0.60
C GLY A 684 28.16 -6.04 -0.66
N SER A 685 28.88 -6.10 -1.78
CA SER A 685 28.43 -5.50 -3.04
C SER A 685 27.32 -6.30 -3.72
N ASP A 686 26.29 -5.61 -4.22
CA ASP A 686 25.11 -6.20 -4.86
C ASP A 686 24.49 -7.30 -3.98
N SER A 687 24.43 -7.02 -2.69
CA SER A 687 23.95 -7.93 -1.66
C SER A 687 22.43 -7.95 -1.57
N ARG A 688 21.87 -8.96 -0.90
CA ARG A 688 20.43 -9.00 -0.58
C ARG A 688 20.01 -7.77 0.23
N ALA A 689 20.82 -7.35 1.21
CA ALA A 689 20.53 -6.16 2.00
C ALA A 689 20.58 -4.88 1.16
N GLY A 690 21.60 -4.73 0.31
CA GLY A 690 21.70 -3.58 -0.60
C GLY A 690 20.58 -3.53 -1.63
N THR A 691 20.20 -4.69 -2.20
CA THR A 691 19.03 -4.81 -3.08
C THR A 691 17.77 -4.32 -2.38
N ILE A 692 17.56 -4.68 -1.11
CA ILE A 692 16.40 -4.17 -0.39
C ILE A 692 16.48 -2.64 -0.23
N VAL A 693 17.65 -2.08 0.10
CA VAL A 693 17.82 -0.61 0.19
C VAL A 693 17.57 0.08 -1.16
N HIS A 694 18.04 -0.52 -2.27
CA HIS A 694 17.76 -0.09 -3.63
C HIS A 694 16.26 0.03 -3.86
N GLU A 695 15.53 -1.07 -3.68
CA GLU A 695 14.08 -1.13 -3.94
C GLU A 695 13.28 -0.22 -3.02
N GLN A 696 13.69 -0.08 -1.75
CA GLN A 696 13.06 0.85 -0.83
C GLN A 696 13.23 2.31 -1.27
N SER A 697 14.34 2.66 -1.93
CA SER A 697 14.57 4.04 -2.38
C SER A 697 13.58 4.50 -3.46
N HIS A 698 13.09 3.56 -4.28
CA HIS A 698 12.14 3.84 -5.36
C HIS A 698 10.77 4.28 -4.88
N PHE A 699 10.33 3.89 -3.69
CA PHE A 699 9.01 4.27 -3.22
C PHE A 699 8.90 5.79 -3.14
N VAL A 700 7.80 6.36 -3.65
CA VAL A 700 7.57 7.81 -3.64
C VAL A 700 7.62 8.36 -2.22
N VAL A 701 7.21 7.54 -1.25
CA VAL A 701 7.26 7.90 0.16
C VAL A 701 8.66 7.92 0.74
N ASN A 702 9.69 7.42 0.04
CA ASN A 702 11.07 7.26 0.49
C ASN A 702 12.06 8.22 -0.20
N GLY A 703 12.22 8.07 -1.51
CA GLY A 703 13.03 8.95 -2.35
C GLY A 703 12.41 9.16 -3.72
N GLY A 704 11.63 8.18 -4.20
CA GLY A 704 11.08 8.20 -5.55
C GLY A 704 12.17 8.06 -6.61
N THR A 705 13.32 7.49 -6.23
CA THR A 705 14.49 7.33 -7.13
C THR A 705 14.10 6.58 -8.39
N ASP A 706 14.81 6.86 -9.47
CA ASP A 706 14.74 6.16 -10.75
C ASP A 706 15.92 5.16 -10.89
N ASP A 707 15.92 4.43 -12.00
CA ASP A 707 16.99 3.54 -12.44
C ASP A 707 17.71 4.16 -13.64
N HIS A 708 18.49 5.21 -13.38
CA HIS A 708 19.23 5.91 -14.44
C HIS A 708 20.36 5.05 -15.01
N VAL A 709 21.03 4.27 -14.15
CA VAL A 709 22.11 3.33 -14.52
C VAL A 709 22.18 2.15 -13.55
N TYR A 710 22.67 1.02 -14.05
CA TYR A 710 22.96 -0.18 -13.26
C TYR A 710 24.46 -0.46 -13.13
N GLY A 711 24.87 -0.97 -11.99
CA GLY A 711 26.23 -1.39 -11.65
C GLY A 711 27.07 -0.29 -11.00
N SER A 712 27.95 -0.69 -10.08
CA SER A 712 28.79 0.22 -9.28
C SER A 712 29.68 1.15 -10.11
N ALA A 713 30.23 0.65 -11.22
CA ALA A 713 31.05 1.46 -12.13
C ALA A 713 30.20 2.58 -12.77
N SER A 714 29.02 2.24 -13.29
CA SER A 714 28.10 3.19 -13.91
C SER A 714 27.57 4.21 -12.88
N ALA A 715 27.20 3.75 -11.69
CA ALA A 715 26.74 4.60 -10.59
C ALA A 715 27.82 5.61 -10.16
N ARG A 716 29.08 5.19 -10.09
CA ARG A 716 30.22 6.08 -9.77
C ARG A 716 30.48 7.10 -10.88
N LEU A 717 30.40 6.67 -12.15
CA LEU A 717 30.50 7.57 -13.30
C LEU A 717 29.33 8.56 -13.34
N LEU A 718 28.13 8.15 -12.95
CA LEU A 718 26.96 9.02 -12.85
C LEU A 718 27.17 10.07 -11.76
N ALA A 719 27.74 9.71 -10.61
CA ALA A 719 28.09 10.65 -9.54
C ALA A 719 29.10 11.72 -10.01
N GLN A 720 30.03 11.35 -10.90
CA GLN A 720 31.02 12.29 -11.45
C GLN A 720 30.44 13.18 -12.55
N SER A 721 29.62 12.60 -13.44
CA SER A 721 29.14 13.26 -14.65
C SER A 721 27.82 14.01 -14.44
N ASN A 722 26.94 13.52 -13.57
CA ASN A 722 25.65 14.12 -13.27
C ASN A 722 25.19 13.86 -11.81
N PRO A 723 25.72 14.62 -10.83
CA PRO A 723 25.34 14.50 -9.42
C PRO A 723 23.83 14.63 -9.14
N ASP A 724 23.09 15.39 -9.97
CA ASP A 724 21.64 15.55 -9.79
C ASP A 724 20.88 14.24 -10.12
N GLN A 725 21.36 13.42 -11.07
CA GLN A 725 20.82 12.07 -11.32
C GLN A 725 21.37 11.05 -10.34
N ALA A 726 22.61 11.19 -9.88
CA ALA A 726 23.18 10.26 -8.91
C ALA A 726 22.40 10.23 -7.59
N ILE A 727 21.90 11.38 -7.11
CA ILE A 727 21.02 11.44 -5.93
C ILE A 727 19.58 10.94 -6.19
N ASP A 728 19.26 10.63 -7.44
CA ASP A 728 17.98 10.11 -7.90
C ASP A 728 18.13 8.69 -8.47
N ASN A 729 19.30 8.05 -8.34
CA ASN A 729 19.55 6.70 -8.84
C ASN A 729 19.58 5.71 -7.67
N ALA A 730 18.80 4.63 -7.75
CA ALA A 730 18.68 3.66 -6.66
C ALA A 730 20.00 2.91 -6.36
N ASP A 731 20.76 2.52 -7.40
CA ASP A 731 22.08 1.89 -7.27
C ASP A 731 23.08 2.79 -6.51
N ASN A 732 23.01 4.11 -6.68
CA ASN A 732 23.86 5.03 -5.91
C ASN A 732 23.54 5.01 -4.41
N HIS A 733 22.29 4.74 -4.02
CA HIS A 733 21.89 4.60 -2.62
C HIS A 733 22.35 3.24 -2.05
N GLU A 734 22.18 2.17 -2.82
CA GLU A 734 22.67 0.82 -2.49
C GLU A 734 24.18 0.83 -2.23
N TYR A 735 24.98 1.27 -3.19
CA TYR A 735 26.42 1.25 -3.02
C TYR A 735 26.92 2.23 -1.96
N PHE A 736 26.18 3.31 -1.69
CA PHE A 736 26.49 4.19 -0.57
C PHE A 736 26.42 3.46 0.77
N VAL A 737 25.48 2.52 0.96
CA VAL A 737 25.35 1.77 2.21
C VAL A 737 26.26 0.54 2.25
N GLU A 738 26.49 -0.12 1.12
CA GLU A 738 27.30 -1.35 1.04
C GLU A 738 28.82 -1.13 1.15
N ASN A 739 29.34 -0.01 0.65
CA ASN A 739 30.78 0.11 0.35
C ASN A 739 31.71 0.09 1.59
N ASP A 740 32.91 -0.47 1.42
CA ASP A 740 33.93 -0.82 2.44
C ASP A 740 34.78 0.40 2.94
N PRO A 741 34.97 0.59 4.27
CA PRO A 741 34.28 -0.12 5.34
C PRO A 741 32.80 0.16 5.27
N VAL A 742 31.99 -0.89 5.37
CA VAL A 742 30.55 -0.79 5.60
C VAL A 742 30.33 0.27 6.68
N LEU A 743 29.36 1.17 6.52
CA LEU A 743 29.07 2.10 7.61
C LEU A 743 28.65 1.26 8.82
N ILE A 744 29.44 1.35 9.90
CA ILE A 744 29.20 0.70 11.19
C ILE A 744 28.52 1.70 12.12
#